data_AF-A0A5A7QWW1-F1
#
_entry.id   AF-A0A5A7QWW1-F1
#
_cell.length_a   1.000
_cell.length_b   1.000
_cell.length_c   1.000
_cell.angle_alpha   90.00
_cell.angle_beta   90.00
_cell.angle_gamma   90.00
#
_symmetry.space_group_name_H-M   'P 1'
#
loop_
_entity.id
_entity.type
_entity.pdbx_description
1 polymer ?
#
loop_
_entity_poly.entity_id
_entity_poly.type
_entity_poly.pdbx_seq_one_letter_code
_entity_poly.pdbx_strand_id
1 'polypeptide(L)'
;MGSLTSHKLPILEFSDKNSKPGTESWSKSITQVIGALEEYGCFVALYDKITHEIHNGVFHAIQELFDLPTQTKVQNKSSKPLYGYVGQIPLIPLYESMGIDNANTLQGIHNFAKVMWPNNANHRFSDCSMSFANKVAELEKFVIRMLFESYGVEKYVEAHMDATTYLLRFLKYRAPGEGESTMAFPAHTDKSFITILYQNHVSGLEIKTRDGEWISVVFPPNSFVVMAGDACKAWSNEQVLSPSHKVTLDKDVKESRYTIALFSFLSNVIQTPEEFVDDEHPLRFKPFVHVDLLKFYDTDHGRRSRNILKDFCVPCSTSWRSTSENVVRALEVYGCFLAIYDRFAPDMHDSIFHAAEELLSLPTAVKVKNISETPSHGYVGQVALIPLYEGLGIENATTSQGVDDFINLMWPSGNRTFRETTLEYSKIVAQLDQVVMRMVSESYGVTNNYERLLEKTSYLLRLLKYRKPNENETSLGIVPHTDKSFMTILHQNRVPGLEIKAKNGRDWIVVDPSPKFFIVMAGDACMAWTNGRIEAPQHRVMMMKGSEERYSVGLFTFIKDIEIQVAKELVDDGNPLQFEPFDHYKFIHFYYTDEGKRAKCPIKALNQSPIMDSHPKSSRLPLVEFNKTNLTPDTSSWKSTSDSVREALESHGCFVLTHRELSPDLHNRAFDFTKDLFRLPSETKRRHVPQLPGFGYGANFPVMPLFEYFGVENCETPKGAKIFTSLIETIHSYSKLLWELNNTIVKMVASSYNLEKCYDRLTQSSIYMTRLMRYHAPGENKSHIGIIPHRDKSFLAVIGTNEVKGLQIETRDGNWIEYEPSPGKFVVIVGEALTAWSNGRIYCPLHKVIARGAKEKYSIGIFSFVGGTLKVPDELVDEENPLRFREFSNLEFLNYCKEVVSSENIRLPLINFSNIKEQSPTWEAVKAQVLEALQEYGCFEATFDRVPINLRKSVIEGLKQLFDLPLENKLRNRSNTPYHGYVGQYAMVPLYESLGLQDALSPGKIKSFTNLMWAQGNPTFSEAIETFSEQLSELDKIVRRMVLESLGLEKYMDEHLGSTNYLVRVQKYDGPKTHEPKLGLTAHTDKNIVTILFGNEAWTNGRLHSPYHKVMMTGEENRYSIGLFSIPKSGYIIKAPDEMVDEDHPLLFKPFDHIKFLDFYYSEAGRSSPAALKAYCGA
;
A
#
# COMPACT_ATOMS: atom_id res chain seq x y z
N MET A 1 8.66 41.65 68.66
CA MET A 1 9.82 41.31 67.81
C MET A 1 9.67 39.85 67.41
N GLY A 2 9.43 39.59 66.13
CA GLY A 2 9.43 38.25 65.51
C GLY A 2 10.04 38.42 64.12
N SER A 3 11.11 37.68 63.86
CA SER A 3 12.08 37.84 62.76
C SER A 3 11.46 37.88 61.36
N LEU A 4 11.76 38.93 60.58
CA LEU A 4 11.66 38.94 59.11
C LEU A 4 12.66 37.90 58.55
N THR A 5 12.23 36.66 58.36
CA THR A 5 13.02 35.65 57.67
C THR A 5 13.11 36.01 56.18
N SER A 6 14.31 36.35 55.70
CA SER A 6 14.54 36.51 54.25
C SER A 6 14.32 35.15 53.57
N HIS A 7 13.32 35.02 52.71
CA HIS A 7 13.09 33.81 51.93
C HIS A 7 14.28 33.55 50.99
N LYS A 8 15.17 32.62 51.37
CA LYS A 8 16.27 32.13 50.53
C LYS A 8 16.02 30.67 50.22
N LEU A 9 16.33 30.26 48.99
CA LEU A 9 16.22 28.84 48.61
C LEU A 9 17.15 27.96 49.47
N PRO A 10 16.72 26.75 49.82
CA PRO A 10 17.57 25.77 50.49
C PRO A 10 18.83 25.48 49.66
N ILE A 11 19.99 25.43 50.33
CA ILE A 11 21.28 25.02 49.76
C ILE A 11 21.60 23.62 50.26
N LEU A 12 21.71 22.66 49.36
CA LEU A 12 21.89 21.24 49.64
C LEU A 12 23.23 20.74 49.07
N GLU A 13 23.94 19.91 49.83
CA GLU A 13 25.28 19.43 49.47
C GLU A 13 25.24 18.00 48.90
N PHE A 14 25.68 17.86 47.66
CA PHE A 14 25.81 16.58 46.95
C PHE A 14 27.30 16.26 46.77
N SER A 15 27.82 15.45 47.70
CA SER A 15 29.19 14.91 47.68
C SER A 15 29.17 13.39 47.81
N ASP A 16 30.32 12.73 47.60
CA ASP A 16 30.44 11.26 47.68
C ASP A 16 30.06 10.66 49.05
N LYS A 17 29.98 11.47 50.11
CA LYS A 17 29.50 11.06 51.44
C LYS A 17 27.97 11.01 51.58
N ASN A 18 27.28 11.78 50.74
CA ASN A 18 25.82 11.93 50.74
C ASN A 18 25.17 11.22 49.54
N SER A 19 25.94 10.45 48.76
CA SER A 19 25.52 9.83 47.49
C SER A 19 25.33 8.31 47.56
N LYS A 20 25.51 7.69 48.74
CA LYS A 20 25.34 6.24 48.94
C LYS A 20 23.95 5.93 49.52
N PRO A 21 23.06 5.29 48.74
CA PRO A 21 21.76 4.85 49.26
C PRO A 21 21.89 3.98 50.52
N GLY A 22 20.97 4.17 51.47
CA GLY A 22 20.90 3.41 52.71
C GLY A 22 21.77 3.91 53.87
N THR A 23 22.48 5.04 53.74
CA THR A 23 23.18 5.68 54.87
C THR A 23 22.30 6.69 55.61
N GLU A 24 22.69 7.05 56.84
CA GLU A 24 22.03 8.13 57.60
C GLU A 24 22.14 9.48 56.88
N SER A 25 23.30 9.75 56.26
CA SER A 25 23.50 10.96 55.43
C SER A 25 22.56 11.01 54.24
N TRP A 26 22.32 9.88 53.57
CA TRP A 26 21.37 9.77 52.46
C TRP A 26 19.93 10.01 52.91
N SER A 27 19.50 9.41 54.01
CA SER A 27 18.16 9.60 54.57
C SER A 27 17.87 11.06 54.96
N LYS A 28 18.89 11.74 55.50
CA LYS A 28 18.83 13.18 55.79
C LYS A 28 18.71 14.00 54.50
N SER A 29 19.50 13.68 53.47
CA SER A 29 19.42 14.34 52.16
C SER A 29 18.06 14.16 51.50
N ILE A 30 17.47 12.96 51.55
CA ILE A 30 16.10 12.71 51.07
C ILE A 30 15.11 13.71 51.68
N THR A 31 15.13 13.84 53.01
CA THR A 31 14.21 14.72 53.75
C THR A 31 14.39 16.19 53.33
N GLN A 32 15.62 16.62 53.09
CA GLN A 32 15.91 17.99 52.68
C GLN A 32 15.53 18.28 51.23
N VAL A 33 15.79 17.32 50.32
CA VAL A 33 15.42 17.42 48.90
C VAL A 33 13.91 17.47 48.75
N ILE A 34 13.18 16.55 49.39
CA ILE A 34 11.73 16.50 49.24
C ILE A 34 11.06 17.73 49.84
N GLY A 35 11.47 18.16 51.03
CA GLY A 35 10.94 19.38 51.65
C GLY A 35 11.17 20.62 50.78
N ALA A 36 12.32 20.72 50.09
CA ALA A 36 12.57 21.81 49.17
C ALA A 36 11.72 21.76 47.89
N LEU A 37 11.49 20.55 47.34
CA LEU A 37 10.65 20.35 46.15
C LEU A 37 9.15 20.55 46.43
N GLU A 38 8.68 20.18 47.61
CA GLU A 38 7.29 20.39 48.04
C GLU A 38 7.01 21.86 48.43
N GLU A 39 7.97 22.55 49.06
CA GLU A 39 7.78 23.92 49.53
C GLU A 39 8.08 24.97 48.46
N TYR A 40 9.16 24.79 47.71
CA TYR A 40 9.67 25.76 46.73
C TYR A 40 9.62 25.26 45.29
N GLY A 41 9.50 23.95 45.06
CA GLY A 41 9.64 23.34 43.73
C GLY A 41 11.09 23.30 43.22
N CYS A 42 12.05 23.77 44.01
CA CYS A 42 13.44 23.90 43.62
C CYS A 42 14.38 24.09 44.81
N PHE A 43 15.68 23.84 44.58
CA PHE A 43 16.75 24.11 45.55
C PHE A 43 18.08 24.41 44.84
N VAL A 44 19.04 24.93 45.59
CA VAL A 44 20.43 25.11 45.14
C VAL A 44 21.24 23.88 45.54
N ALA A 45 21.84 23.18 44.59
CA ALA A 45 22.72 22.04 44.80
C ALA A 45 24.19 22.46 44.71
N LEU A 46 24.97 22.18 45.75
CA LEU A 46 26.43 22.21 45.71
C LEU A 46 26.92 20.85 45.23
N TYR A 47 27.58 20.80 44.07
CA TYR A 47 27.98 19.55 43.43
C TYR A 47 29.46 19.59 43.05
N ASP A 48 30.27 18.81 43.75
CA ASP A 48 31.74 18.87 43.72
C ASP A 48 32.37 18.16 42.51
N LYS A 49 31.60 17.36 41.76
CA LYS A 49 32.09 16.60 40.59
C LYS A 49 32.31 17.43 39.33
N ILE A 50 32.02 18.73 39.36
CA ILE A 50 32.24 19.64 38.24
C ILE A 50 33.57 20.34 38.46
N THR A 51 34.60 19.83 37.79
CA THR A 51 35.96 20.35 37.92
C THR A 51 36.11 21.70 37.22
N HIS A 52 37.16 22.45 37.57
CA HIS A 52 37.49 23.71 36.89
C HIS A 52 37.69 23.53 35.38
N GLU A 53 38.23 22.39 34.95
CA GLU A 53 38.38 22.06 33.53
C GLU A 53 37.04 21.93 32.82
N ILE A 54 36.06 21.23 33.43
CA ILE A 54 34.71 21.08 32.86
C ILE A 54 33.99 22.44 32.84
N HIS A 55 34.06 23.21 33.93
CA HIS A 55 33.49 24.56 34.00
C HIS A 55 34.02 25.47 32.89
N ASN A 56 35.35 25.60 32.78
CA ASN A 56 35.97 26.45 31.78
C ASN A 56 35.70 25.94 30.37
N GLY A 57 35.73 24.62 30.16
CA GLY A 57 35.47 23.98 28.88
C GLY A 57 34.06 24.25 28.37
N VAL A 58 33.03 24.09 29.22
CA VAL A 58 31.63 24.27 28.81
C VAL A 58 31.27 25.75 28.61
N PHE A 59 31.82 26.67 29.39
CA PHE A 59 31.62 28.11 29.17
C PHE A 59 32.38 28.65 27.96
N HIS A 60 33.49 28.01 27.58
CA HIS A 60 34.12 28.30 26.29
C HIS A 60 33.29 27.74 25.12
N ALA A 61 32.77 26.52 25.26
CA ALA A 61 31.92 25.88 24.26
C ALA A 61 30.64 26.69 23.96
N ILE A 62 29.97 27.24 24.98
CA ILE A 62 28.78 28.09 24.78
C ILE A 62 29.14 29.41 24.07
N GLN A 63 30.30 29.99 24.34
CA GLN A 63 30.77 31.19 23.63
C GLN A 63 31.02 30.90 22.15
N GLU A 64 31.82 29.86 21.85
CA GLU A 64 32.07 29.41 20.47
C GLU A 64 30.77 29.16 19.70
N LEU A 65 29.78 28.55 20.37
CA LEU A 65 28.49 28.23 19.78
C LEU A 65 27.68 29.49 19.42
N PHE A 66 27.63 30.50 20.30
CA PHE A 66 26.85 31.72 20.04
C PHE A 66 27.56 32.74 19.14
N ASP A 67 28.88 32.61 18.96
CA ASP A 67 29.68 33.39 18.01
C ASP A 67 29.50 32.93 16.55
N LEU A 68 28.87 31.77 16.32
CA LEU A 68 28.50 31.32 14.99
C LEU A 68 27.53 32.29 14.29
N PRO A 69 27.60 32.43 12.96
CA PRO A 69 26.64 33.23 12.20
C PRO A 69 25.20 32.79 12.47
N THR A 70 24.27 33.75 12.53
CA THR A 70 22.85 33.44 12.78
C THR A 70 22.28 32.45 11.76
N GLN A 71 22.69 32.53 10.50
CA GLN A 71 22.29 31.59 9.44
C GLN A 71 22.67 30.14 9.74
N THR A 72 23.76 29.91 10.48
CA THR A 72 24.18 28.59 10.96
C THR A 72 23.35 28.17 12.16
N LYS A 73 23.17 29.08 13.14
CA LYS A 73 22.40 28.80 14.37
C LYS A 73 20.95 28.38 14.08
N VAL A 74 20.28 29.03 13.12
CA VAL A 74 18.90 28.67 12.70
C VAL A 74 18.79 27.30 12.00
N GLN A 75 19.91 26.65 11.64
CA GLN A 75 19.88 25.28 11.13
C GLN A 75 19.64 24.24 12.23
N ASN A 76 19.78 24.61 13.51
CA ASN A 76 19.34 23.75 14.61
C ASN A 76 17.81 23.71 14.64
N LYS A 77 17.24 22.80 13.84
CA LYS A 77 15.81 22.54 13.73
C LYS A 77 15.47 21.21 14.39
N SER A 78 14.33 21.15 15.05
CA SER A 78 13.78 19.92 15.63
C SER A 78 12.29 19.84 15.36
N SER A 79 11.78 18.62 15.18
CA SER A 79 10.34 18.35 15.12
C SER A 79 9.67 18.41 16.50
N LYS A 80 10.45 18.28 17.59
CA LYS A 80 9.97 18.49 18.97
C LYS A 80 9.95 20.00 19.26
N PRO A 81 8.82 20.57 19.70
CA PRO A 81 8.74 21.99 20.05
C PRO A 81 9.83 22.36 21.08
N LEU A 82 10.45 23.52 20.90
CA LEU A 82 11.49 24.06 21.80
C LEU A 82 12.81 23.27 21.86
N TYR A 83 13.06 22.24 21.04
CA TYR A 83 14.34 21.52 21.06
C TYR A 83 15.43 22.16 20.20
N GLY A 84 15.05 22.98 19.22
CA GLY A 84 15.98 23.64 18.30
C GLY A 84 16.46 25.01 18.76
N TYR A 85 16.87 25.82 17.78
CA TYR A 85 17.20 27.23 17.92
C TYR A 85 15.96 28.06 18.27
N VAL A 86 16.09 28.92 19.28
CA VAL A 86 15.09 29.93 19.63
C VAL A 86 15.80 31.26 19.81
N GLY A 87 15.49 32.23 18.96
CA GLY A 87 16.11 33.55 18.99
C GLY A 87 15.41 34.49 18.01
N GLN A 88 15.80 35.77 18.03
CA GLN A 88 15.23 36.82 17.17
C GLN A 88 13.71 37.04 17.34
N ILE A 89 13.18 36.73 18.53
CA ILE A 89 11.76 36.95 18.85
C ILE A 89 11.60 38.40 19.37
N PRO A 90 10.78 39.25 18.72
CA PRO A 90 10.63 40.66 19.13
C PRO A 90 10.17 40.85 20.57
N LEU A 91 9.40 39.91 21.13
CA LEU A 91 8.93 39.95 22.53
C LEU A 91 10.03 39.64 23.57
N ILE A 92 11.12 38.97 23.18
CA ILE A 92 12.25 38.63 24.07
C ILE A 92 13.59 38.91 23.38
N PRO A 93 13.88 40.19 23.06
CA PRO A 93 14.99 40.59 22.18
C PRO A 93 16.39 40.39 22.80
N LEU A 94 16.46 40.08 24.10
CA LEU A 94 17.71 39.82 24.81
C LEU A 94 18.13 38.34 24.75
N TYR A 95 17.23 37.45 24.35
CA TYR A 95 17.36 36.00 24.51
C TYR A 95 17.69 35.28 23.19
N GLU A 96 18.61 34.34 23.27
CA GLU A 96 18.89 33.36 22.23
C GLU A 96 19.27 32.00 22.87
N SER A 97 18.81 30.89 22.30
CA SER A 97 19.15 29.55 22.78
C SER A 97 19.19 28.48 21.69
N MET A 98 19.91 27.40 21.99
CA MET A 98 20.04 26.20 21.14
C MET A 98 20.01 24.95 22.01
N GLY A 99 19.34 23.90 21.55
CA GLY A 99 19.28 22.61 22.23
C GLY A 99 20.06 21.50 21.51
N ILE A 100 20.55 20.54 22.29
CA ILE A 100 21.14 19.27 21.85
C ILE A 100 20.27 18.15 22.42
N ASP A 101 19.54 17.44 21.54
CA ASP A 101 18.76 16.27 21.94
C ASP A 101 19.68 15.07 22.23
N ASN A 102 19.39 14.31 23.28
CA ASN A 102 20.21 13.21 23.78
C ASN A 102 21.68 13.60 24.02
N ALA A 103 21.91 14.74 24.67
CA ALA A 103 23.23 15.34 24.85
C ALA A 103 24.22 14.50 25.68
N ASN A 104 23.72 13.53 26.44
CA ASN A 104 24.53 12.56 27.18
C ASN A 104 24.96 11.35 26.32
N THR A 105 24.69 11.38 25.01
CA THR A 105 25.08 10.32 24.06
C THR A 105 26.04 10.86 23.00
N LEU A 106 26.97 10.02 22.55
CA LEU A 106 27.88 10.35 21.44
C LEU A 106 27.11 10.75 20.17
N GLN A 107 26.01 10.05 19.88
CA GLN A 107 25.20 10.29 18.70
C GLN A 107 24.53 11.67 18.73
N GLY A 108 23.89 12.03 19.84
CA GLY A 108 23.20 13.32 19.97
C GLY A 108 24.14 14.50 19.80
N ILE A 109 25.29 14.45 20.47
CA ILE A 109 26.34 15.47 20.41
C ILE A 109 26.93 15.57 19.00
N HIS A 110 27.29 14.45 18.37
CA HIS A 110 27.85 14.45 17.02
C HIS A 110 26.86 14.95 15.96
N ASN A 111 25.59 14.59 16.09
CA ASN A 111 24.53 15.09 15.20
C ASN A 111 24.44 16.60 15.26
N PHE A 112 24.42 17.17 16.47
CA PHE A 112 24.41 18.62 16.65
C PHE A 112 25.68 19.30 16.13
N ALA A 113 26.86 18.76 16.47
CA ALA A 113 28.14 19.32 16.05
C ALA A 113 28.28 19.35 14.51
N LYS A 114 27.77 18.33 13.81
CA LYS A 114 27.75 18.28 12.35
C LYS A 114 26.90 19.39 11.72
N VAL A 115 25.82 19.80 12.38
CA VAL A 115 24.96 20.89 11.89
C VAL A 115 25.62 22.24 12.13
N MET A 116 26.23 22.44 13.30
CA MET A 116 26.86 23.72 13.66
C MET A 116 28.23 23.94 12.97
N TRP A 117 29.00 22.88 12.74
CA TRP A 117 30.30 22.91 12.08
C TRP A 117 30.39 21.88 10.93
N PRO A 118 29.70 22.10 9.80
CA PRO A 118 29.60 21.11 8.71
C PRO A 118 30.91 20.81 7.98
N ASN A 119 31.87 21.74 8.01
CA ASN A 119 33.14 21.63 7.28
C ASN A 119 34.28 21.06 8.14
N ASN A 120 34.14 21.04 9.47
CA ASN A 120 35.12 20.46 10.39
C ASN A 120 34.47 20.24 11.77
N ALA A 121 34.31 18.99 12.20
CA ALA A 121 33.65 18.69 13.47
C ALA A 121 34.42 19.31 14.65
N ASN A 122 33.74 20.13 15.46
CA ASN A 122 34.33 20.70 16.68
C ASN A 122 34.35 19.62 17.80
N HIS A 123 35.39 18.80 17.80
CA HIS A 123 35.58 17.72 18.77
C HIS A 123 35.68 18.24 20.20
N ARG A 124 36.35 19.38 20.42
CA ARG A 124 36.48 20.00 21.74
C ARG A 124 35.12 20.43 22.31
N PHE A 125 34.28 21.07 21.49
CA PHE A 125 32.90 21.41 21.87
C PHE A 125 32.12 20.15 22.27
N SER A 126 32.25 19.09 21.47
CA SER A 126 31.56 17.82 21.67
C SER A 126 31.96 17.16 22.99
N ASP A 127 33.27 17.06 23.25
CA ASP A 127 33.81 16.44 24.46
C ASP A 127 33.43 17.22 25.73
N CYS A 128 33.56 18.55 25.70
CA CYS A 128 33.21 19.40 26.84
C CYS A 128 31.71 19.34 27.15
N SER A 129 30.86 19.45 26.12
CA SER A 129 29.40 19.44 26.27
C SER A 129 28.89 18.09 26.75
N MET A 130 29.42 16.99 26.22
CA MET A 130 29.04 15.63 26.64
C MET A 130 29.51 15.32 28.05
N SER A 131 30.75 15.68 28.39
CA SER A 131 31.30 15.50 29.75
C SER A 131 30.46 16.24 30.79
N PHE A 132 30.11 17.49 30.50
CA PHE A 132 29.20 18.27 31.35
C PHE A 132 27.81 17.63 31.45
N ALA A 133 27.18 17.27 30.32
CA ALA A 133 25.85 16.65 30.30
C ALA A 133 25.81 15.36 31.13
N ASN A 134 26.83 14.50 31.01
CA ASN A 134 26.93 13.26 31.77
C ASN A 134 27.05 13.51 33.28
N LYS A 135 27.83 14.50 33.70
CA LYS A 135 28.00 14.84 35.12
C LYS A 135 26.74 15.44 35.74
N VAL A 136 26.00 16.24 34.98
CA VAL A 136 24.73 16.82 35.43
C VAL A 136 23.60 15.77 35.41
N ALA A 137 23.59 14.85 34.45
CA ALA A 137 22.68 13.70 34.46
C ALA A 137 22.93 12.77 35.67
N GLU A 138 24.19 12.62 36.11
CA GLU A 138 24.52 11.92 37.35
C GLU A 138 23.89 12.59 38.59
N LEU A 139 23.93 13.93 38.66
CA LEU A 139 23.24 14.69 39.71
C LEU A 139 21.72 14.48 39.66
N GLU A 140 21.13 14.53 38.47
CA GLU A 140 19.70 14.31 38.28
C GLU A 140 19.26 12.90 38.76
N LYS A 141 20.05 11.86 38.45
CA LYS A 141 19.79 10.50 38.93
C LYS A 141 19.77 10.40 40.45
N PHE A 142 20.64 11.13 41.16
CA PHE A 142 20.58 11.18 42.62
C PHE A 142 19.28 11.81 43.11
N VAL A 143 18.86 12.93 42.50
CA VAL A 143 17.62 13.63 42.86
C VAL A 143 16.39 12.75 42.58
N ILE A 144 16.32 12.09 41.43
CA ILE A 144 15.23 11.17 41.08
C ILE A 144 15.15 10.01 42.07
N ARG A 145 16.29 9.38 42.40
CA ARG A 145 16.28 8.27 43.35
C ARG A 145 15.83 8.73 44.74
N MET A 146 16.34 9.87 45.24
CA MET A 146 15.88 10.45 46.51
C MET A 146 14.39 10.78 46.49
N LEU A 147 13.89 11.34 45.38
CA LEU A 147 12.47 11.68 45.21
C LEU A 147 11.58 10.43 45.28
N PHE A 148 11.94 9.35 44.59
CA PHE A 148 11.13 8.13 44.58
C PHE A 148 11.20 7.37 45.90
N GLU A 149 12.38 7.31 46.53
CA GLU A 149 12.57 6.73 47.86
C GLU A 149 11.78 7.50 48.94
N SER A 150 11.69 8.83 48.83
CA SER A 150 10.93 9.64 49.79
C SER A 150 9.44 9.26 49.87
N TYR A 151 8.90 8.76 48.76
CA TYR A 151 7.50 8.41 48.57
C TYR A 151 7.23 6.90 48.65
N GLY A 152 8.24 6.07 48.91
CA GLY A 152 8.08 4.61 48.98
C GLY A 152 7.73 3.95 47.64
N VAL A 153 8.13 4.58 46.53
CA VAL A 153 7.82 4.14 45.15
C VAL A 153 9.09 3.74 44.38
N GLU A 154 10.08 3.20 45.08
CA GLU A 154 11.41 2.85 44.55
C GLU A 154 11.35 1.87 43.38
N LYS A 155 10.32 1.02 43.34
CA LYS A 155 10.08 0.04 42.28
C LYS A 155 9.99 0.66 40.88
N TYR A 156 9.66 1.95 40.77
CA TYR A 156 9.57 2.65 39.49
C TYR A 156 10.86 3.36 39.06
N VAL A 157 11.90 3.40 39.89
CA VAL A 157 13.13 4.18 39.64
C VAL A 157 13.84 3.73 38.36
N GLU A 158 14.11 2.44 38.21
CA GLU A 158 14.86 1.92 37.06
C GLU A 158 14.08 2.15 35.76
N ALA A 159 12.77 1.91 35.76
CA ALA A 159 11.90 2.18 34.61
C ALA A 159 11.87 3.68 34.23
N HIS A 160 11.88 4.57 35.23
CA HIS A 160 11.97 6.01 35.00
C HIS A 160 13.33 6.39 34.38
N MET A 161 14.43 5.87 34.92
CA MET A 161 15.78 6.15 34.44
C MET A 161 15.99 5.65 33.00
N ASP A 162 15.50 4.46 32.66
CA ASP A 162 15.59 3.90 31.30
C ASP A 162 14.76 4.70 30.30
N ALA A 163 13.62 5.25 30.72
CA ALA A 163 12.77 6.08 29.88
C ALA A 163 13.28 7.52 29.71
N THR A 164 14.26 7.96 30.53
CA THR A 164 14.70 9.36 30.57
C THR A 164 15.64 9.70 29.42
N THR A 165 15.29 10.79 28.73
CA THR A 165 16.08 11.43 27.68
C THR A 165 16.46 12.84 28.12
N TYR A 166 17.64 13.30 27.74
CA TYR A 166 18.15 14.60 28.20
C TYR A 166 18.32 15.59 27.05
N LEU A 167 17.69 16.76 27.19
CA LEU A 167 17.91 17.92 26.33
C LEU A 167 18.87 18.88 27.04
N LEU A 168 20.06 19.06 26.50
CA LEU A 168 20.99 20.12 26.96
C LEU A 168 20.74 21.38 26.15
N ARG A 169 20.36 22.47 26.80
CA ARG A 169 20.23 23.78 26.15
C ARG A 169 21.31 24.74 26.61
N PHE A 170 21.86 25.44 25.64
CA PHE A 170 22.70 26.61 25.81
C PHE A 170 21.85 27.86 25.65
N LEU A 171 21.88 28.76 26.62
CA LEU A 171 21.10 29.99 26.68
C LEU A 171 22.05 31.19 26.82
N LYS A 172 21.83 32.21 26.00
CA LYS A 172 22.53 33.50 26.04
C LYS A 172 21.52 34.61 26.26
N TYR A 173 21.82 35.48 27.22
CA TYR A 173 21.11 36.73 27.43
C TYR A 173 22.11 37.88 27.28
N ARG A 174 21.90 38.73 26.27
CA ARG A 174 22.71 39.96 26.13
C ARG A 174 22.25 41.01 27.15
N ALA A 175 23.17 41.88 27.55
CA ALA A 175 22.84 43.03 28.39
C ALA A 175 21.80 43.93 27.69
N PRO A 176 20.83 44.49 28.44
CA PRO A 176 19.85 45.43 27.89
C PRO A 176 20.52 46.75 27.46
N GLY A 177 20.12 47.25 26.29
CA GLY A 177 20.50 48.58 25.79
C GLY A 177 19.69 49.71 26.43
N GLU A 178 20.02 50.97 26.11
CA GLU A 178 19.25 52.12 26.57
C GLU A 178 17.80 52.06 26.06
N GLY A 179 16.83 52.15 26.99
CA GLY A 179 15.40 52.08 26.68
C GLY A 179 14.81 50.67 26.53
N GLU A 180 15.63 49.61 26.55
CA GLU A 180 15.13 48.23 26.51
C GLU A 180 14.65 47.75 27.89
N SER A 181 13.73 46.78 27.89
CA SER A 181 13.25 46.11 29.11
C SER A 181 14.37 45.30 29.75
N THR A 182 14.45 45.30 31.09
CA THR A 182 15.34 44.43 31.86
C THR A 182 14.84 43.00 31.99
N MET A 183 13.56 42.76 31.68
CA MET A 183 12.98 41.42 31.67
C MET A 183 13.50 40.66 30.45
N ALA A 184 14.53 39.84 30.66
CA ALA A 184 15.21 39.10 29.61
C ALA A 184 14.47 37.81 29.21
N PHE A 185 13.72 37.21 30.14
CA PHE A 185 12.80 36.11 29.84
C PHE A 185 11.55 36.18 30.72
N PRO A 186 10.34 36.00 30.15
CA PRO A 186 9.09 36.11 30.90
C PRO A 186 8.90 34.97 31.90
N ALA A 187 7.96 35.18 32.84
CA ALA A 187 7.56 34.18 33.81
C ALA A 187 6.95 32.95 33.14
N HIS A 188 7.44 31.77 33.49
CA HIS A 188 6.96 30.48 32.98
C HIS A 188 7.23 29.36 33.99
N THR A 189 6.70 28.16 33.74
CA THR A 189 7.10 26.91 34.39
C THR A 189 7.77 26.02 33.36
N ASP A 190 8.70 25.18 33.81
CA ASP A 190 9.32 24.20 32.93
C ASP A 190 8.37 23.05 32.64
N LYS A 191 8.41 22.55 31.40
CA LYS A 191 7.56 21.44 30.95
C LYS A 191 8.23 20.07 31.12
N SER A 192 9.51 20.05 31.49
CA SER A 192 10.33 18.86 31.77
C SER A 192 9.85 18.11 33.01
N PHE A 193 10.51 16.99 33.32
CA PHE A 193 10.37 16.33 34.61
C PHE A 193 11.24 17.03 35.67
N ILE A 194 12.57 17.05 35.48
CA ILE A 194 13.51 17.88 36.25
C ILE A 194 14.26 18.82 35.30
N THR A 195 14.55 20.03 35.77
CA THR A 195 15.48 20.96 35.15
C THR A 195 16.66 21.21 36.08
N ILE A 196 17.88 21.16 35.55
CA ILE A 196 19.09 21.57 36.27
C ILE A 196 19.75 22.73 35.53
N LEU A 197 19.85 23.89 36.18
CA LEU A 197 20.45 25.10 35.64
C LEU A 197 21.85 25.33 36.21
N TYR A 198 22.77 25.68 35.32
CA TYR A 198 24.12 26.15 35.63
C TYR A 198 24.40 27.47 34.92
N GLN A 199 25.01 28.44 35.58
CA GLN A 199 25.20 29.78 35.01
C GLN A 199 26.55 30.40 35.34
N ASN A 200 26.94 31.43 34.58
CA ASN A 200 28.07 32.28 34.93
C ASN A 200 27.72 33.21 36.12
N HIS A 201 28.67 34.05 36.51
CA HIS A 201 28.55 34.94 37.68
C HIS A 201 27.49 36.04 37.53
N VAL A 202 26.91 36.22 36.34
CA VAL A 202 25.86 37.22 36.09
C VAL A 202 24.52 36.72 36.64
N SER A 203 24.00 37.43 37.65
CA SER A 203 22.72 37.11 38.31
C SER A 203 21.51 37.48 37.45
N GLY A 204 20.33 36.97 37.80
CA GLY A 204 19.07 37.39 37.18
C GLY A 204 17.91 36.39 37.24
N LEU A 205 18.14 35.14 37.67
CA LEU A 205 17.07 34.18 37.87
C LEU A 205 16.23 34.58 39.10
N GLU A 206 14.92 34.66 38.91
CA GLU A 206 13.95 34.90 39.98
C GLU A 206 12.91 33.78 39.98
N ILE A 207 12.53 33.32 41.17
CA ILE A 207 11.55 32.25 41.39
C ILE A 207 10.39 32.80 42.21
N LYS A 208 9.17 32.42 41.84
CA LYS A 208 7.96 32.79 42.55
C LYS A 208 7.68 31.77 43.66
N THR A 209 7.65 32.22 44.91
CA THR A 209 7.30 31.40 46.07
C THR A 209 5.81 31.04 46.08
N ARG A 210 5.43 30.10 46.94
CA ARG A 210 4.03 29.66 47.12
C ARG A 210 3.08 30.82 47.49
N ASP A 211 3.58 31.79 48.26
CA ASP A 211 2.83 33.00 48.66
C ASP A 211 2.73 34.06 47.56
N GLY A 212 3.38 33.81 46.42
CA GLY A 212 3.31 34.65 45.23
C GLY A 212 4.41 35.72 45.15
N GLU A 213 5.32 35.76 46.11
CA GLU A 213 6.48 36.67 46.14
C GLU A 213 7.59 36.20 45.20
N TRP A 214 8.28 37.14 44.55
CA TRP A 214 9.43 36.82 43.69
C TRP A 214 10.72 36.94 44.51
N ILE A 215 11.51 35.87 44.54
CA ILE A 215 12.83 35.84 45.19
C ILE A 215 13.93 35.66 44.15
N SER A 216 15.00 36.44 44.28
CA SER A 216 16.19 36.28 43.45
C SER A 216 17.02 35.09 43.93
N VAL A 217 17.48 34.26 42.99
CA VAL A 217 18.31 33.11 43.30
C VAL A 217 19.78 33.52 43.38
N VAL A 218 20.41 33.24 44.52
CA VAL A 218 21.85 33.41 44.69
C VAL A 218 22.53 32.14 44.21
N PHE A 219 23.51 32.29 43.31
CA PHE A 219 24.34 31.19 42.81
C PHE A 219 25.72 31.21 43.47
N PRO A 220 25.96 30.38 44.49
CA PRO A 220 27.32 30.09 44.93
C PRO A 220 28.21 29.59 43.78
N PRO A 221 29.53 29.75 43.85
CA PRO A 221 30.45 29.12 42.91
C PRO A 221 30.20 27.61 42.82
N ASN A 222 30.22 27.07 41.60
CA ASN A 222 29.99 25.63 41.32
C ASN A 222 28.67 25.07 41.87
N SER A 223 27.63 25.91 41.92
CA SER A 223 26.29 25.48 42.31
C SER A 223 25.35 25.34 41.12
N PHE A 224 24.32 24.54 41.31
CA PHE A 224 23.26 24.26 40.36
C PHE A 224 21.92 24.63 40.97
N VAL A 225 20.96 25.06 40.16
CA VAL A 225 19.57 25.14 40.61
C VAL A 225 18.84 23.96 40.02
N VAL A 226 18.30 23.11 40.90
CA VAL A 226 17.48 21.96 40.53
C VAL A 226 16.01 22.36 40.72
N MET A 227 15.19 22.17 39.69
CA MET A 227 13.78 22.54 39.70
C MET A 227 12.92 21.39 39.17
N ALA A 228 11.75 21.20 39.76
CA ALA A 228 10.75 20.29 39.22
C ALA A 228 9.90 20.98 38.13
N GLY A 229 9.71 20.28 37.02
CA GLY A 229 8.83 20.75 35.95
C GLY A 229 7.39 20.26 36.11
N ASP A 230 6.54 20.70 35.19
CA ASP A 230 5.11 20.39 35.17
C ASP A 230 4.88 18.86 35.07
N ALA A 231 5.73 18.10 34.40
CA ALA A 231 5.60 16.64 34.33
C ALA A 231 5.84 15.97 35.69
N CYS A 232 6.81 16.45 36.49
CA CYS A 232 7.05 15.95 37.84
C CYS A 232 5.90 16.33 38.80
N LYS A 233 5.37 17.54 38.66
CA LYS A 233 4.16 17.96 39.38
C LYS A 233 2.96 17.07 39.06
N ALA A 234 2.78 16.69 37.79
CA ALA A 234 1.69 15.81 37.39
C ALA A 234 1.89 14.38 37.92
N TRP A 235 3.09 13.83 37.77
CA TRP A 235 3.47 12.51 38.27
C TRP A 235 3.26 12.38 39.79
N SER A 236 3.62 13.40 40.56
CA SER A 236 3.46 13.43 42.03
C SER A 236 2.05 13.83 42.51
N ASN A 237 1.07 13.92 41.61
CA ASN A 237 -0.30 14.32 41.94
C ASN A 237 -0.42 15.70 42.65
N GLU A 238 0.44 16.65 42.27
CA GLU A 238 0.64 17.98 42.90
C GLU A 238 1.34 17.99 44.27
N GLN A 239 1.93 16.90 44.74
CA GLN A 239 2.75 16.94 45.96
C GLN A 239 4.04 17.74 45.73
N VAL A 240 4.70 17.56 44.57
CA VAL A 240 5.83 18.39 44.16
C VAL A 240 5.35 19.63 43.41
N LEU A 241 5.91 20.80 43.75
CA LEU A 241 5.61 22.05 43.05
C LEU A 241 6.45 22.20 41.78
N SER A 242 5.85 22.76 40.74
CA SER A 242 6.61 23.33 39.62
C SER A 242 6.67 24.85 39.77
N PRO A 243 7.86 25.42 40.01
CA PRO A 243 7.98 26.84 40.33
C PRO A 243 7.87 27.71 39.08
N SER A 244 7.10 28.79 39.18
CA SER A 244 7.14 29.83 38.16
C SER A 244 8.44 30.63 38.30
N HIS A 245 9.20 30.78 37.23
CA HIS A 245 10.47 31.48 37.24
C HIS A 245 10.62 32.40 36.01
N LYS A 246 11.44 33.44 36.14
CA LYS A 246 11.72 34.43 35.10
C LYS A 246 13.19 34.87 35.17
N VAL A 247 13.66 35.59 34.15
CA VAL A 247 15.01 36.17 34.15
C VAL A 247 14.92 37.69 33.98
N THR A 248 15.43 38.42 34.97
CA THR A 248 15.55 39.89 34.95
C THR A 248 17.02 40.26 35.06
N LEU A 249 17.55 41.03 34.10
CA LEU A 249 18.93 41.48 34.11
C LEU A 249 19.08 42.87 34.73
N ASP A 250 20.22 43.10 35.35
CA ASP A 250 20.63 44.43 35.81
C ASP A 250 21.07 45.30 34.62
N LYS A 251 20.65 46.57 34.59
CA LYS A 251 21.04 47.55 33.55
C LYS A 251 22.51 47.94 33.63
N ASP A 252 23.09 47.80 34.82
CA ASP A 252 24.48 48.20 35.09
C ASP A 252 25.48 47.10 34.68
N VAL A 253 25.01 45.85 34.52
CA VAL A 253 25.85 44.75 34.05
C VAL A 253 25.93 44.76 32.53
N LYS A 254 27.15 44.95 31.99
CA LYS A 254 27.42 44.96 30.54
C LYS A 254 27.82 43.60 29.97
N GLU A 255 28.09 42.62 30.82
CA GLU A 255 28.43 41.26 30.39
C GLU A 255 27.17 40.46 29.99
N SER A 256 27.32 39.53 29.04
CA SER A 256 26.25 38.58 28.71
C SER A 256 26.10 37.52 29.79
N ARG A 257 24.85 37.18 30.14
CA ARG A 257 24.56 36.05 31.01
C ARG A 257 24.49 34.78 30.17
N TYR A 258 25.26 33.77 30.56
CA TYR A 258 25.26 32.45 29.94
C TYR A 258 24.66 31.45 30.92
N THR A 259 23.74 30.62 30.42
CA THR A 259 23.12 29.55 31.21
C THR A 259 23.12 28.27 30.41
N ILE A 260 23.45 27.18 31.07
CA ILE A 260 23.40 25.82 30.54
C ILE A 260 22.32 25.09 31.33
N ALA A 261 21.33 24.56 30.63
CA ALA A 261 20.17 23.92 31.22
C ALA A 261 20.08 22.47 30.76
N LEU A 262 20.07 21.52 31.69
CA LEU A 262 19.76 20.13 31.39
C LEU A 262 18.30 19.86 31.76
N PHE A 263 17.48 19.49 30.78
CA PHE A 263 16.08 19.14 30.96
C PHE A 263 15.91 17.62 30.81
N SER A 264 15.28 16.95 31.78
CA SER A 264 14.89 15.55 31.65
C SER A 264 13.48 15.41 31.11
N PHE A 265 13.33 14.56 30.09
CA PHE A 265 12.06 14.22 29.44
C PHE A 265 11.91 12.71 29.40
N LEU A 266 10.68 12.22 29.57
CA LEU A 266 10.39 10.80 29.48
C LEU A 266 9.95 10.44 28.06
N SER A 267 10.47 9.32 27.56
CA SER A 267 10.12 8.75 26.25
C SER A 267 8.77 8.02 26.26
N ASN A 268 8.18 7.81 27.44
CA ASN A 268 6.91 7.12 27.66
C ASN A 268 5.86 8.04 28.32
N VAL A 269 4.76 7.42 28.78
CA VAL A 269 3.62 8.08 29.42
C VAL A 269 3.99 8.56 30.84
N ILE A 270 3.69 9.82 31.15
CA ILE A 270 3.62 10.35 32.51
C ILE A 270 2.36 9.81 33.15
N GLN A 271 2.52 8.98 34.18
CA GLN A 271 1.42 8.42 34.96
C GLN A 271 1.70 8.61 36.44
N THR A 272 0.69 9.05 37.18
CA THR A 272 0.72 9.11 38.64
C THR A 272 0.75 7.69 39.21
N PRO A 273 1.75 7.33 40.04
CA PRO A 273 1.76 6.09 40.80
C PRO A 273 0.47 5.88 41.60
N GLU A 274 0.00 4.64 41.68
CA GLU A 274 -1.25 4.30 42.39
C GLU A 274 -1.15 4.65 43.88
N GLU A 275 0.06 4.62 44.45
CA GLU A 275 0.36 5.01 45.84
C GLU A 275 0.06 6.49 46.15
N PHE A 276 -0.10 7.34 45.14
CA PHE A 276 -0.48 8.75 45.31
C PHE A 276 -1.97 9.02 45.16
N VAL A 277 -2.79 7.97 45.02
CA VAL A 277 -4.23 8.07 44.78
C VAL A 277 -4.99 7.30 45.85
N ASP A 278 -5.71 8.03 46.68
CA ASP A 278 -6.64 7.51 47.67
C ASP A 278 -7.90 8.38 47.76
N ASP A 279 -8.81 8.06 48.69
CA ASP A 279 -10.07 8.80 48.88
C ASP A 279 -9.83 10.25 49.35
N GLU A 280 -8.70 10.54 50.01
CA GLU A 280 -8.33 11.89 50.47
C GLU A 280 -7.55 12.67 49.39
N HIS A 281 -6.85 11.98 48.50
CA HIS A 281 -6.02 12.50 47.42
C HIS A 281 -6.43 11.90 46.07
N PRO A 282 -7.58 12.30 45.49
CA PRO A 282 -8.04 11.75 44.22
C PRO A 282 -7.07 12.07 43.07
N LEU A 283 -7.06 11.22 42.05
CA LEU A 283 -6.23 11.41 40.86
C LEU A 283 -6.56 12.74 40.17
N ARG A 284 -5.58 13.64 40.07
CA ARG A 284 -5.76 15.01 39.56
C ARG A 284 -5.43 15.19 38.09
N PHE A 285 -4.58 14.30 37.55
CA PHE A 285 -4.12 14.36 36.17
C PHE A 285 -4.28 12.99 35.52
N LYS A 286 -4.93 12.94 34.35
CA LYS A 286 -4.93 11.72 33.53
C LYS A 286 -3.50 11.42 33.04
N PRO A 287 -3.13 10.15 32.82
CA PRO A 287 -1.87 9.80 32.18
C PRO A 287 -1.73 10.46 30.80
N PHE A 288 -0.52 10.87 30.42
CA PHE A 288 -0.25 11.52 29.13
C PHE A 288 1.16 11.26 28.61
N VAL A 289 1.34 11.23 27.28
CA VAL A 289 2.69 11.19 26.67
C VAL A 289 3.39 12.54 26.86
N HIS A 290 4.61 12.53 27.40
CA HIS A 290 5.32 13.77 27.79
C HIS A 290 5.50 14.75 26.61
N VAL A 291 5.83 14.26 25.40
CA VAL A 291 6.01 15.13 24.22
C VAL A 291 4.71 15.85 23.81
N ASP A 292 3.54 15.29 24.12
CA ASP A 292 2.26 15.91 23.76
C ASP A 292 1.94 17.12 24.64
N LEU A 293 2.43 17.17 25.88
CA LEU A 293 2.38 18.37 26.71
C LEU A 293 3.16 19.52 26.04
N LEU A 294 4.30 19.23 25.41
CA LEU A 294 5.09 20.23 24.67
C LEU A 294 4.36 20.70 23.40
N LYS A 295 3.77 19.77 22.64
CA LYS A 295 2.97 20.10 21.46
C LYS A 295 1.77 20.95 21.83
N PHE A 296 1.07 20.60 22.92
CA PHE A 296 -0.05 21.37 23.43
C PHE A 296 0.39 22.78 23.83
N TYR A 297 1.49 22.90 24.57
CA TYR A 297 2.06 24.19 24.95
C TYR A 297 2.41 25.07 23.75
N ASP A 298 2.86 24.49 22.64
CA ASP A 298 3.22 25.26 21.44
C ASP A 298 2.01 25.81 20.66
N THR A 299 0.79 25.34 20.96
CA THR A 299 -0.45 25.88 20.37
C THR A 299 -0.85 27.23 20.98
N ASP A 300 -1.63 28.03 20.24
CA ASP A 300 -2.19 29.29 20.76
C ASP A 300 -3.00 29.11 22.04
N HIS A 301 -3.71 27.98 22.18
CA HIS A 301 -4.46 27.66 23.38
C HIS A 301 -3.53 27.37 24.56
N GLY A 302 -2.53 26.50 24.37
CA GLY A 302 -1.55 26.17 25.39
C GLY A 302 -0.75 27.38 25.86
N ARG A 303 -0.32 28.26 24.95
CA ARG A 303 0.40 29.51 25.30
C ARG A 303 -0.43 30.51 26.11
N ARG A 304 -1.76 30.44 26.01
CA ARG A 304 -2.70 31.31 26.78
C ARG A 304 -3.22 30.64 28.04
N SER A 305 -2.93 29.36 28.26
CA SER A 305 -3.40 28.61 29.42
C SER A 305 -2.85 29.21 30.72
N ARG A 306 -3.73 29.38 31.72
CA ARG A 306 -3.34 29.80 33.08
C ARG A 306 -2.95 28.60 33.95
N ASN A 307 -3.35 27.39 33.57
CA ASN A 307 -3.00 26.16 34.25
C ASN A 307 -2.88 25.04 33.21
N ILE A 308 -1.67 24.92 32.64
CA ILE A 308 -1.46 24.06 31.49
C ILE A 308 -1.76 22.59 31.77
N LEU A 309 -1.39 22.09 32.95
CA LEU A 309 -1.66 20.70 33.33
C LEU A 309 -3.15 20.46 33.51
N LYS A 310 -3.91 21.41 34.06
CA LYS A 310 -5.37 21.25 34.14
C LYS A 310 -6.01 21.30 32.76
N ASP A 311 -5.62 22.24 31.91
CA ASP A 311 -6.20 22.40 30.56
C ASP A 311 -5.80 21.25 29.62
N PHE A 312 -4.62 20.67 29.83
CA PHE A 312 -4.12 19.52 29.09
C PHE A 312 -4.68 18.20 29.62
N CYS A 313 -4.68 18.01 30.95
CA CYS A 313 -5.07 16.78 31.61
C CYS A 313 -6.51 16.79 32.15
N VAL A 314 -7.40 17.69 31.66
CA VAL A 314 -8.75 17.92 32.19
C VAL A 314 -9.46 16.58 32.50
N PRO A 315 -9.91 16.34 33.74
CA PRO A 315 -10.91 15.31 33.99
C PRO A 315 -12.18 15.74 33.28
N CYS A 316 -12.48 15.06 32.17
CA CYS A 316 -13.80 14.85 31.59
C CYS A 316 -14.84 15.81 32.17
N SER A 317 -14.99 17.02 31.61
CA SER A 317 -16.06 17.92 32.07
C SER A 317 -17.38 17.15 32.02
N THR A 318 -18.33 17.42 32.93
CA THR A 318 -19.67 16.82 32.85
C THR A 318 -20.28 17.00 31.45
N SER A 319 -19.92 18.10 30.78
CA SER A 319 -20.19 18.32 29.36
C SER A 319 -19.51 17.31 28.43
N TRP A 320 -18.19 17.09 28.51
CA TRP A 320 -17.52 16.07 27.67
C TRP A 320 -18.08 14.68 27.91
N ARG A 321 -18.28 14.26 29.17
CA ARG A 321 -18.84 12.94 29.46
C ARG A 321 -20.23 12.78 28.83
N SER A 322 -21.10 13.78 29.02
CA SER A 322 -22.44 13.77 28.41
C SER A 322 -22.40 13.79 26.88
N THR A 323 -21.47 14.52 26.28
CA THR A 323 -21.29 14.57 24.82
C THR A 323 -20.76 13.25 24.29
N SER A 324 -19.76 12.64 24.94
CA SER A 324 -19.22 11.32 24.58
C SER A 324 -20.30 10.25 24.66
N GLU A 325 -21.09 10.23 25.74
CA GLU A 325 -22.22 9.31 25.89
C GLU A 325 -23.27 9.50 24.78
N ASN A 326 -23.58 10.75 24.42
CA ASN A 326 -24.49 11.04 23.31
C ASN A 326 -23.93 10.64 21.94
N VAL A 327 -22.65 10.88 21.70
CA VAL A 327 -21.95 10.50 20.46
C VAL A 327 -21.93 8.98 20.31
N VAL A 328 -21.52 8.25 21.34
CA VAL A 328 -21.51 6.78 21.31
C VAL A 328 -22.91 6.23 21.15
N ARG A 329 -23.89 6.73 21.90
CA ARG A 329 -25.29 6.33 21.72
C ARG A 329 -25.78 6.58 20.29
N ALA A 330 -25.46 7.73 19.71
CA ALA A 330 -25.87 8.04 18.34
C ALA A 330 -25.20 7.10 17.32
N LEU A 331 -23.92 6.78 17.50
CA LEU A 331 -23.21 5.80 16.67
C LEU A 331 -23.76 4.38 16.85
N GLU A 332 -24.05 3.94 18.07
CA GLU A 332 -24.66 2.63 18.32
C GLU A 332 -26.06 2.52 17.72
N VAL A 333 -26.87 3.59 17.79
CA VAL A 333 -28.27 3.58 17.34
C VAL A 333 -28.41 3.83 15.84
N TYR A 334 -27.60 4.73 15.26
CA TYR A 334 -27.77 5.20 13.88
C TYR A 334 -26.52 4.97 13.00
N GLY A 335 -25.39 4.55 13.55
CA GLY A 335 -24.10 4.47 12.85
C GLY A 335 -23.49 5.83 12.50
N CYS A 336 -24.20 6.93 12.80
CA CYS A 336 -23.82 8.28 12.41
C CYS A 336 -24.47 9.36 13.30
N PHE A 337 -23.97 10.59 13.19
CA PHE A 337 -24.57 11.77 13.81
C PHE A 337 -24.16 13.06 13.09
N LEU A 338 -24.86 14.16 13.39
CA LEU A 338 -24.52 15.51 12.93
C LEU A 338 -23.67 16.21 13.99
N ALA A 339 -22.53 16.77 13.58
CA ALA A 339 -21.60 17.50 14.43
C ALA A 339 -21.56 18.98 14.05
N ILE A 340 -21.61 19.85 15.05
CA ILE A 340 -21.23 21.27 14.95
C ILE A 340 -19.83 21.38 15.54
N TYR A 341 -18.90 22.01 14.83
CA TYR A 341 -17.52 22.11 15.28
C TYR A 341 -17.06 23.57 15.27
N ASP A 342 -16.95 24.16 16.46
CA ASP A 342 -16.68 25.60 16.63
C ASP A 342 -15.33 26.06 16.08
N ARG A 343 -14.38 25.14 15.86
CA ARG A 343 -13.10 25.44 15.21
C ARG A 343 -13.21 25.58 13.69
N PHE A 344 -14.35 25.26 13.10
CA PHE A 344 -14.62 25.42 11.69
C PHE A 344 -15.14 26.83 11.40
N ALA A 345 -14.31 27.66 10.77
CA ALA A 345 -14.68 29.02 10.41
C ALA A 345 -15.77 29.02 9.31
N PRO A 346 -16.80 29.89 9.40
CA PRO A 346 -17.86 29.95 8.38
C PRO A 346 -17.34 30.16 6.95
N ASP A 347 -16.32 31.01 6.77
CA ASP A 347 -15.74 31.32 5.46
C ASP A 347 -15.01 30.12 4.81
N MET A 348 -14.64 29.12 5.63
CA MET A 348 -14.00 27.89 5.15
C MET A 348 -14.97 27.01 4.37
N HIS A 349 -16.28 27.09 4.64
CA HIS A 349 -17.30 26.36 3.88
C HIS A 349 -17.28 26.77 2.41
N ASP A 350 -17.42 28.05 2.11
CA ASP A 350 -17.47 28.52 0.72
C ASP A 350 -16.12 28.28 0.03
N SER A 351 -15.00 28.46 0.75
CA SER A 351 -13.65 28.23 0.22
C SER A 351 -13.41 26.78 -0.21
N ILE A 352 -13.76 25.78 0.63
CA ILE A 352 -13.52 24.38 0.27
C ILE A 352 -14.43 23.90 -0.86
N PHE A 353 -15.67 24.39 -0.94
CA PHE A 353 -16.56 24.03 -2.05
C PHE A 353 -16.18 24.71 -3.36
N HIS A 354 -15.64 25.93 -3.29
CA HIS A 354 -15.02 26.56 -4.47
C HIS A 354 -13.79 25.77 -4.95
N ALA A 355 -12.93 25.32 -4.03
CA ALA A 355 -11.81 24.45 -4.36
C ALA A 355 -12.28 23.11 -5.00
N ALA A 356 -13.36 22.51 -4.48
CA ALA A 356 -13.96 21.31 -5.04
C ALA A 356 -14.46 21.53 -6.48
N GLU A 357 -15.12 22.65 -6.72
CA GLU A 357 -15.58 23.03 -8.06
C GLU A 357 -14.41 23.25 -9.01
N GLU A 358 -13.39 24.02 -8.59
CA GLU A 358 -12.18 24.26 -9.37
C GLU A 358 -11.51 22.95 -9.79
N LEU A 359 -11.27 22.05 -8.83
CA LEU A 359 -10.66 20.74 -9.09
C LEU A 359 -11.50 19.88 -10.04
N LEU A 360 -12.80 19.77 -9.78
CA LEU A 360 -13.67 18.89 -10.56
C LEU A 360 -14.03 19.47 -11.93
N SER A 361 -13.81 20.78 -12.15
CA SER A 361 -13.89 21.43 -13.45
C SER A 361 -12.67 21.19 -14.35
N LEU A 362 -11.55 20.70 -13.81
CA LEU A 362 -10.37 20.37 -14.60
C LEU A 362 -10.70 19.37 -15.72
N PRO A 363 -9.98 19.41 -16.86
CA PRO A 363 -10.17 18.44 -17.92
C PRO A 363 -10.00 17.01 -17.40
N THR A 364 -10.84 16.08 -17.86
CA THR A 364 -10.76 14.66 -17.47
C THR A 364 -9.36 14.09 -17.70
N ALA A 365 -8.68 14.49 -18.78
CA ALA A 365 -7.30 14.09 -19.09
C ALA A 365 -6.26 14.50 -18.02
N VAL A 366 -6.55 15.52 -17.21
CA VAL A 366 -5.74 15.90 -16.04
C VAL A 366 -6.15 15.06 -14.83
N LYS A 367 -7.45 14.98 -14.56
CA LYS A 367 -8.01 14.24 -13.41
C LYS A 367 -7.60 12.76 -13.40
N VAL A 368 -7.59 12.09 -14.56
CA VAL A 368 -7.19 10.67 -14.69
C VAL A 368 -5.72 10.39 -14.39
N LYS A 369 -4.87 11.42 -14.28
CA LYS A 369 -3.46 11.24 -13.88
C LYS A 369 -3.34 10.83 -12.41
N ASN A 370 -4.34 11.16 -11.59
CA ASN A 370 -4.39 10.78 -10.18
C ASN A 370 -4.82 9.30 -10.04
N ILE A 371 -3.85 8.40 -10.15
CA ILE A 371 -4.03 6.96 -9.97
C ILE A 371 -3.52 6.53 -8.58
N SER A 372 -4.17 5.54 -7.98
CA SER A 372 -3.71 4.90 -6.75
C SER A 372 -3.86 3.38 -6.88
N GLU A 373 -2.92 2.64 -6.30
CA GLU A 373 -2.99 1.17 -6.21
C GLU A 373 -4.12 0.74 -5.27
N THR A 374 -4.46 1.57 -4.27
CA THR A 374 -5.59 1.31 -3.38
C THR A 374 -6.91 1.73 -4.03
N PRO A 375 -7.87 0.80 -4.18
CA PRO A 375 -9.15 1.09 -4.83
C PRO A 375 -9.86 2.33 -4.26
N SER A 376 -10.42 3.16 -5.15
CA SER A 376 -11.19 4.37 -4.81
C SER A 376 -10.41 5.54 -4.17
N HIS A 377 -9.09 5.44 -4.01
CA HIS A 377 -8.25 6.52 -3.45
C HIS A 377 -7.87 7.60 -4.48
N GLY A 378 -7.78 7.25 -5.76
CA GLY A 378 -7.49 8.19 -6.85
C GLY A 378 -8.74 8.82 -7.48
N TYR A 379 -8.67 9.12 -8.77
CA TYR A 379 -9.81 9.56 -9.56
C TYR A 379 -10.79 8.42 -9.86
N VAL A 380 -12.07 8.66 -9.61
CA VAL A 380 -13.19 7.80 -9.98
C VAL A 380 -14.14 8.64 -10.84
N GLY A 381 -14.10 8.39 -12.15
CA GLY A 381 -14.97 9.08 -13.12
C GLY A 381 -16.38 8.51 -13.19
N GLN A 382 -17.18 9.09 -14.08
CA GLN A 382 -18.54 8.62 -14.36
C GLN A 382 -18.48 7.23 -15.00
N VAL A 383 -19.05 6.23 -14.32
CA VAL A 383 -19.23 4.88 -14.84
C VAL A 383 -20.72 4.60 -15.01
N ALA A 384 -21.10 3.70 -15.92
CA ALA A 384 -22.50 3.45 -16.28
C ALA A 384 -23.42 3.13 -15.07
N LEU A 385 -22.87 2.57 -13.98
CA LEU A 385 -23.61 2.29 -12.74
C LEU A 385 -23.95 3.54 -11.92
N ILE A 386 -23.08 4.54 -11.92
CA ILE A 386 -23.22 5.78 -11.15
C ILE A 386 -22.94 6.96 -12.08
N PRO A 387 -23.78 7.15 -13.12
CA PRO A 387 -23.48 8.06 -14.24
C PRO A 387 -23.49 9.53 -13.83
N LEU A 388 -24.02 9.85 -12.64
CA LEU A 388 -24.04 11.19 -12.09
C LEU A 388 -22.82 11.51 -11.22
N TYR A 389 -22.12 10.49 -10.71
CA TYR A 389 -21.04 10.61 -9.74
C TYR A 389 -19.68 10.81 -10.41
N GLU A 390 -18.89 11.70 -9.83
CA GLU A 390 -17.47 11.85 -10.08
C GLU A 390 -16.77 12.18 -8.76
N GLY A 391 -15.60 11.60 -8.51
CA GLY A 391 -14.86 11.89 -7.28
C GLY A 391 -13.36 11.76 -7.45
N LEU A 392 -12.60 12.59 -6.74
CA LEU A 392 -11.14 12.60 -6.82
C LEU A 392 -10.54 12.74 -5.42
N GLY A 393 -9.58 11.87 -5.09
CA GLY A 393 -9.00 11.78 -3.76
C GLY A 393 -7.59 12.38 -3.64
N ILE A 394 -7.26 12.85 -2.44
CA ILE A 394 -5.97 13.40 -2.04
C ILE A 394 -5.47 12.56 -0.87
N GLU A 395 -4.45 11.74 -1.10
CA GLU A 395 -3.86 10.91 -0.05
C GLU A 395 -3.00 11.75 0.91
N ASN A 396 -3.00 11.37 2.19
CA ASN A 396 -2.28 12.08 3.26
C ASN A 396 -2.60 13.59 3.27
N ALA A 397 -3.87 13.95 3.07
CA ALA A 397 -4.32 15.32 2.86
C ALA A 397 -4.02 16.28 4.03
N THR A 398 -3.69 15.77 5.21
CA THR A 398 -3.30 16.54 6.40
C THR A 398 -1.82 16.94 6.41
N THR A 399 -1.02 16.40 5.48
CA THR A 399 0.41 16.67 5.36
C THR A 399 0.70 17.62 4.20
N SER A 400 1.69 18.50 4.37
CA SER A 400 2.13 19.37 3.27
C SER A 400 2.56 18.55 2.06
N GLN A 401 3.34 17.49 2.28
CA GLN A 401 3.85 16.62 1.22
C GLN A 401 2.72 16.01 0.38
N GLY A 402 1.71 15.40 1.01
CA GLY A 402 0.59 14.77 0.29
C GLY A 402 -0.21 15.77 -0.56
N VAL A 403 -0.45 16.98 -0.04
CA VAL A 403 -1.12 18.04 -0.80
C VAL A 403 -0.21 18.61 -1.90
N ASP A 404 1.09 18.74 -1.66
CA ASP A 404 2.08 19.21 -2.64
C ASP A 404 2.22 18.25 -3.82
N ASP A 405 2.33 16.95 -3.55
CA ASP A 405 2.41 15.91 -4.59
C ASP A 405 1.15 15.94 -5.47
N PHE A 406 -0.01 16.09 -4.85
CA PHE A 406 -1.28 16.23 -5.54
C PHE A 406 -1.37 17.50 -6.39
N ILE A 407 -0.97 18.65 -5.85
CA ILE A 407 -0.95 19.93 -6.56
C ILE A 407 -0.03 19.88 -7.76
N ASN A 408 1.18 19.35 -7.61
CA ASN A 408 2.15 19.23 -8.71
C ASN A 408 1.60 18.37 -9.86
N LEU A 409 0.73 17.40 -9.55
CA LEU A 409 0.10 16.53 -10.53
C LEU A 409 -1.07 17.20 -11.27
N MET A 410 -1.93 17.92 -10.54
CA MET A 410 -3.13 18.58 -11.10
C MET A 410 -2.82 19.93 -11.76
N TRP A 411 -1.94 20.72 -11.13
CA TRP A 411 -1.50 22.05 -11.56
C TRP A 411 0.03 22.14 -11.56
N PRO A 412 0.72 21.81 -12.68
CA PRO A 412 2.19 21.86 -12.75
C PRO A 412 2.81 23.24 -12.47
N SER A 413 2.05 24.32 -12.64
CA SER A 413 2.47 25.69 -12.29
C SER A 413 2.18 26.07 -10.83
N GLY A 414 1.65 25.12 -10.05
CA GLY A 414 1.17 25.31 -8.68
C GLY A 414 -0.23 25.92 -8.61
N ASN A 415 -0.91 25.67 -7.48
CA ASN A 415 -2.15 26.34 -7.11
C ASN A 415 -2.14 26.62 -5.60
N ARG A 416 -1.65 27.81 -5.23
CA ARG A 416 -1.42 28.19 -3.84
C ARG A 416 -2.73 28.25 -3.04
N THR A 417 -3.78 28.84 -3.60
CA THR A 417 -5.07 28.98 -2.94
C THR A 417 -5.72 27.63 -2.65
N PHE A 418 -5.74 26.73 -3.64
CA PHE A 418 -6.25 25.37 -3.45
C PHE A 418 -5.44 24.62 -2.39
N ARG A 419 -4.11 24.72 -2.45
CA ARG A 419 -3.19 24.06 -1.52
C ARG A 419 -3.44 24.50 -0.07
N GLU A 420 -3.48 25.81 0.18
CA GLU A 420 -3.68 26.37 1.52
C GLU A 420 -5.07 25.98 2.07
N THR A 421 -6.11 26.18 1.27
CA THR A 421 -7.50 25.84 1.64
C THR A 421 -7.66 24.36 1.97
N THR A 422 -7.15 23.48 1.10
CA THR A 422 -7.29 22.03 1.25
C THR A 422 -6.55 21.51 2.48
N LEU A 423 -5.31 21.97 2.69
CA LEU A 423 -4.48 21.54 3.82
C LEU A 423 -5.02 22.04 5.17
N GLU A 424 -5.54 23.27 5.21
CA GLU A 424 -6.16 23.82 6.42
C GLU A 424 -7.47 23.09 6.73
N TYR A 425 -8.34 22.94 5.73
CA TYR A 425 -9.60 22.21 5.86
C TYR A 425 -9.39 20.77 6.36
N SER A 426 -8.51 20.01 5.71
CA SER A 426 -8.26 18.61 6.06
C SER A 426 -7.70 18.47 7.48
N LYS A 427 -6.85 19.39 7.95
CA LYS A 427 -6.35 19.42 9.34
C LYS A 427 -7.46 19.70 10.35
N ILE A 428 -8.36 20.64 10.06
CA ILE A 428 -9.48 20.98 10.96
C ILE A 428 -10.43 19.78 11.07
N VAL A 429 -10.79 19.17 9.95
CA VAL A 429 -11.70 18.01 9.94
C VAL A 429 -11.05 16.77 10.53
N ALA A 430 -9.74 16.57 10.35
CA ALA A 430 -8.99 15.51 11.03
C ALA A 430 -9.00 15.69 12.55
N GLN A 431 -8.91 16.92 13.06
CA GLN A 431 -9.07 17.14 14.51
C GLN A 431 -10.45 16.72 15.02
N LEU A 432 -11.51 16.94 14.24
CA LEU A 432 -12.86 16.47 14.60
C LEU A 432 -12.90 14.93 14.65
N ASP A 433 -12.33 14.24 13.66
CA ASP A 433 -12.19 12.77 13.66
C ASP A 433 -11.46 12.27 14.91
N GLN A 434 -10.33 12.88 15.26
CA GLN A 434 -9.54 12.54 16.45
C GLN A 434 -10.32 12.72 17.75
N VAL A 435 -11.12 13.80 17.84
CA VAL A 435 -12.01 14.07 18.98
C VAL A 435 -13.08 12.99 19.10
N VAL A 436 -13.72 12.61 17.99
CA VAL A 436 -14.76 11.57 17.99
C VAL A 436 -14.17 10.20 18.33
N MET A 437 -13.05 9.82 17.71
CA MET A 437 -12.36 8.56 18.03
C MET A 437 -11.97 8.50 19.52
N ARG A 438 -11.58 9.63 20.12
CA ARG A 438 -11.31 9.73 21.55
C ARG A 438 -12.56 9.55 22.41
N MET A 439 -13.68 10.19 22.03
CA MET A 439 -14.95 10.03 22.74
C MET A 439 -15.41 8.57 22.74
N VAL A 440 -15.28 7.88 21.60
CA VAL A 440 -15.63 6.47 21.46
C VAL A 440 -14.69 5.59 22.31
N SER A 441 -13.37 5.80 22.24
CA SER A 441 -12.41 5.00 22.99
C SER A 441 -12.52 5.18 24.50
N GLU A 442 -12.73 6.42 24.98
CA GLU A 442 -12.95 6.71 26.41
C GLU A 442 -14.26 6.07 26.91
N SER A 443 -15.35 6.13 26.13
CA SER A 443 -16.65 5.58 26.54
C SER A 443 -16.65 4.06 26.66
N TYR A 444 -15.85 3.38 25.83
CA TYR A 444 -15.67 1.94 25.89
C TYR A 444 -14.52 1.50 26.82
N GLY A 445 -13.80 2.42 27.45
CA GLY A 445 -12.69 2.10 28.36
C GLY A 445 -11.45 1.51 27.65
N VAL A 446 -11.28 1.77 26.35
CA VAL A 446 -10.20 1.19 25.51
C VAL A 446 -9.13 2.21 25.13
N THR A 447 -8.86 3.17 26.01
CA THR A 447 -7.96 4.31 25.75
C THR A 447 -6.53 3.92 25.40
N ASN A 448 -6.05 2.78 25.89
CA ASN A 448 -4.70 2.29 25.57
C ASN A 448 -4.53 1.88 24.10
N ASN A 449 -5.62 1.50 23.41
CA ASN A 449 -5.59 1.19 21.98
C ASN A 449 -5.73 2.43 21.09
N TYR A 450 -6.22 3.55 21.64
CA TYR A 450 -6.48 4.77 20.88
C TYR A 450 -5.20 5.43 20.35
N GLU A 451 -4.17 5.59 21.19
CA GLU A 451 -2.92 6.25 20.79
C GLU A 451 -2.23 5.49 19.65
N ARG A 452 -2.16 4.16 19.77
CA ARG A 452 -1.60 3.27 18.74
C ARG A 452 -2.35 3.38 17.42
N LEU A 453 -3.68 3.46 17.43
CA LEU A 453 -4.49 3.67 16.22
C LEU A 453 -4.24 5.06 15.62
N LEU A 454 -4.16 6.08 16.48
CA LEU A 454 -3.96 7.46 16.06
C LEU A 454 -2.63 7.68 15.35
N GLU A 455 -1.52 7.15 15.89
CA GLU A 455 -0.19 7.23 15.27
C GLU A 455 -0.14 6.63 13.86
N LYS A 456 -1.00 5.65 13.63
CA LYS A 456 -1.09 4.88 12.39
C LYS A 456 -2.24 5.33 11.49
N THR A 457 -2.90 6.43 11.84
CA THR A 457 -4.00 6.98 11.06
C THR A 457 -3.50 7.75 9.85
N SER A 458 -4.10 7.49 8.70
CA SER A 458 -3.89 8.19 7.43
C SER A 458 -5.23 8.72 6.93
N TYR A 459 -5.22 9.96 6.43
CA TYR A 459 -6.43 10.65 5.98
C TYR A 459 -6.45 10.80 4.46
N LEU A 460 -7.54 10.31 3.85
CA LEU A 460 -7.87 10.52 2.45
C LEU A 460 -8.97 11.58 2.37
N LEU A 461 -8.70 12.71 1.71
CA LEU A 461 -9.73 13.71 1.42
C LEU A 461 -10.28 13.45 0.01
N ARG A 462 -11.59 13.26 -0.14
CA ARG A 462 -12.24 13.14 -1.44
C ARG A 462 -13.18 14.30 -1.71
N LEU A 463 -13.04 14.88 -2.89
CA LEU A 463 -13.92 15.92 -3.41
C LEU A 463 -14.83 15.26 -4.44
N LEU A 464 -16.14 15.34 -4.21
CA LEU A 464 -17.15 14.57 -4.91
C LEU A 464 -18.14 15.52 -5.60
N LYS A 465 -18.49 15.21 -6.84
CA LYS A 465 -19.48 15.91 -7.65
C LYS A 465 -20.58 14.95 -8.10
N TYR A 466 -21.81 15.43 -8.03
CA TYR A 466 -23.00 14.77 -8.54
C TYR A 466 -23.68 15.72 -9.51
N ARG A 467 -23.62 15.40 -10.81
CA ARG A 467 -24.25 16.22 -11.84
C ARG A 467 -25.77 16.06 -11.83
N LYS A 468 -26.46 17.03 -12.43
CA LYS A 468 -27.90 16.98 -12.63
C LYS A 468 -28.30 15.78 -13.51
N PRO A 469 -29.34 15.02 -13.15
CA PRO A 469 -29.89 13.99 -14.02
C PRO A 469 -30.67 14.62 -15.19
N ASN A 470 -30.46 14.12 -16.41
CA ASN A 470 -31.28 14.46 -17.57
C ASN A 470 -32.68 13.81 -17.47
N GLU A 471 -33.65 14.22 -18.29
CA GLU A 471 -35.06 13.74 -18.21
C GLU A 471 -35.20 12.22 -18.20
N ASN A 472 -34.34 11.52 -18.94
CA ASN A 472 -34.33 10.06 -19.11
C ASN A 472 -33.32 9.31 -18.23
N GLU A 473 -32.58 10.00 -17.35
CA GLU A 473 -31.58 9.37 -16.48
C GLU A 473 -32.14 9.05 -15.09
N THR A 474 -31.52 8.06 -14.44
CA THR A 474 -31.82 7.74 -13.04
C THR A 474 -31.49 8.91 -12.14
N SER A 475 -32.30 9.10 -11.09
CA SER A 475 -32.00 10.02 -9.98
C SER A 475 -30.93 9.46 -9.03
N LEU A 476 -30.45 8.22 -9.23
CA LEU A 476 -29.45 7.63 -8.34
C LEU A 476 -28.07 8.24 -8.59
N GLY A 477 -27.57 9.00 -7.61
CA GLY A 477 -26.24 9.60 -7.61
C GLY A 477 -25.16 8.58 -7.30
N ILE A 478 -25.27 7.91 -6.15
CA ILE A 478 -24.43 6.76 -5.76
C ILE A 478 -25.31 5.67 -5.16
N VAL A 479 -24.97 4.41 -5.45
CA VAL A 479 -25.70 3.22 -4.95
C VAL A 479 -25.63 3.09 -3.42
N PRO A 480 -26.58 2.40 -2.77
CA PRO A 480 -26.49 2.02 -1.36
C PRO A 480 -25.18 1.31 -1.01
N HIS A 481 -24.41 1.84 -0.05
CA HIS A 481 -23.16 1.22 0.41
C HIS A 481 -22.83 1.61 1.86
N THR A 482 -21.86 0.92 2.45
CA THR A 482 -21.18 1.34 3.69
C THR A 482 -19.75 1.73 3.36
N ASP A 483 -19.18 2.63 4.16
CA ASP A 483 -17.79 3.05 3.97
C ASP A 483 -16.82 2.00 4.51
N LYS A 484 -15.74 1.78 3.76
CA LYS A 484 -14.68 0.82 4.12
C LYS A 484 -13.60 1.42 5.01
N SER A 485 -13.70 2.72 5.32
CA SER A 485 -12.84 3.45 6.24
C SER A 485 -13.08 3.01 7.70
N PHE A 486 -12.28 3.56 8.61
CA PHE A 486 -12.52 3.51 10.05
C PHE A 486 -13.65 4.48 10.41
N MET A 487 -13.51 5.75 10.04
CA MET A 487 -14.52 6.79 10.18
C MET A 487 -14.61 7.59 8.88
N THR A 488 -15.78 8.19 8.64
CA THR A 488 -16.01 9.14 7.55
C THR A 488 -16.62 10.41 8.11
N ILE A 489 -16.05 11.56 7.74
CA ILE A 489 -16.63 12.86 7.99
C ILE A 489 -17.00 13.51 6.65
N LEU A 490 -18.30 13.66 6.42
CA LEU A 490 -18.84 14.24 5.19
C LEU A 490 -19.32 15.67 5.43
N HIS A 491 -18.97 16.56 4.53
CA HIS A 491 -19.47 17.92 4.45
C HIS A 491 -20.15 18.12 3.10
N GLN A 492 -21.31 18.77 3.08
CA GLN A 492 -22.14 18.92 1.88
C GLN A 492 -22.32 20.39 1.53
N ASN A 493 -22.41 20.70 0.24
CA ASN A 493 -22.90 22.01 -0.19
C ASN A 493 -24.41 22.12 0.12
N ARG A 494 -25.02 23.27 -0.19
CA ARG A 494 -26.45 23.55 0.14
C ARG A 494 -27.46 22.76 -0.72
N VAL A 495 -27.05 21.66 -1.37
CA VAL A 495 -27.90 20.85 -2.23
C VAL A 495 -28.21 19.49 -1.55
N PRO A 496 -29.49 19.16 -1.33
CA PRO A 496 -29.87 17.92 -0.65
C PRO A 496 -29.60 16.69 -1.52
N GLY A 497 -29.59 15.51 -0.91
CA GLY A 497 -29.57 14.25 -1.65
C GLY A 497 -28.98 13.06 -0.89
N LEU A 498 -28.26 13.29 0.21
CA LEU A 498 -27.77 12.19 1.05
C LEU A 498 -28.92 11.54 1.81
N GLU A 499 -29.02 10.22 1.71
CA GLU A 499 -29.98 9.41 2.45
C GLU A 499 -29.25 8.30 3.23
N ILE A 500 -29.60 8.14 4.50
CA ILE A 500 -29.05 7.13 5.40
C ILE A 500 -30.14 6.12 5.76
N LYS A 501 -29.86 4.84 5.63
CA LYS A 501 -30.82 3.77 5.90
C LYS A 501 -31.01 3.58 7.41
N ALA A 502 -32.25 3.62 7.88
CA ALA A 502 -32.58 3.35 9.27
C ALA A 502 -32.36 1.87 9.62
N LYS A 503 -32.08 1.57 10.89
CA LYS A 503 -31.85 0.19 11.38
C LYS A 503 -33.05 -0.74 11.22
N ASN A 504 -34.25 -0.21 10.99
CA ASN A 504 -35.41 -1.03 10.64
C ASN A 504 -35.30 -1.69 9.25
N GLY A 505 -34.26 -1.35 8.48
CA GLY A 505 -33.94 -1.94 7.19
C GLY A 505 -34.85 -1.52 6.03
N ARG A 506 -35.84 -0.66 6.28
CA ARG A 506 -36.87 -0.25 5.31
C ARG A 506 -36.81 1.24 4.98
N ASP A 507 -36.63 2.08 5.98
CA ASP A 507 -36.75 3.52 5.82
C ASP A 507 -35.41 4.19 5.49
N TRP A 508 -35.48 5.27 4.72
CA TRP A 508 -34.35 6.13 4.38
C TRP A 508 -34.57 7.50 4.99
N ILE A 509 -33.57 7.96 5.77
CA ILE A 509 -33.56 9.26 6.42
C ILE A 509 -32.81 10.23 5.51
N VAL A 510 -33.53 11.24 5.02
CA VAL A 510 -32.93 12.33 4.25
C VAL A 510 -32.14 13.23 5.20
N VAL A 511 -30.90 13.55 4.85
CA VAL A 511 -30.07 14.46 5.63
C VAL A 511 -30.12 15.86 5.01
N ASP A 512 -30.64 16.82 5.78
CA ASP A 512 -30.72 18.21 5.33
C ASP A 512 -29.32 18.84 5.19
N PRO A 513 -29.01 19.47 4.05
CA PRO A 513 -27.72 20.10 3.84
C PRO A 513 -27.60 21.39 4.68
N SER A 514 -26.48 21.55 5.38
CA SER A 514 -26.18 22.74 6.16
C SER A 514 -24.69 23.04 6.15
N PRO A 515 -24.29 24.33 5.99
CA PRO A 515 -22.89 24.72 6.05
C PRO A 515 -22.29 24.60 7.45
N LYS A 516 -23.12 24.37 8.48
CA LYS A 516 -22.69 24.28 9.89
C LYS A 516 -22.48 22.85 10.36
N PHE A 517 -22.93 21.86 9.60
CA PHE A 517 -22.96 20.47 10.05
C PHE A 517 -21.98 19.61 9.27
N PHE A 518 -21.25 18.79 10.02
CA PHE A 518 -20.53 17.63 9.51
C PHE A 518 -21.34 16.37 9.80
N ILE A 519 -21.43 15.47 8.84
CA ILE A 519 -22.01 14.15 9.04
C ILE A 519 -20.87 13.22 9.40
N VAL A 520 -20.87 12.72 10.63
CA VAL A 520 -19.86 11.77 11.12
C VAL A 520 -20.46 10.38 11.05
N MET A 521 -19.80 9.45 10.37
CA MET A 521 -20.27 8.08 10.15
C MET A 521 -19.18 7.08 10.53
N ALA A 522 -19.56 5.98 11.18
CA ALA A 522 -18.66 4.85 11.39
C ALA A 522 -18.50 4.05 10.09
N GLY A 523 -17.28 3.61 9.79
CA GLY A 523 -17.03 2.69 8.68
C GLY A 523 -16.91 1.24 9.15
N ASP A 524 -16.82 0.33 8.20
CA ASP A 524 -16.75 -1.12 8.43
C ASP A 524 -15.58 -1.50 9.36
N ALA A 525 -14.46 -0.77 9.29
CA ALA A 525 -13.30 -1.03 10.15
C ALA A 525 -13.53 -0.59 11.61
N CYS A 526 -14.31 0.48 11.86
CA CYS A 526 -14.73 0.85 13.22
C CYS A 526 -15.74 -0.15 13.81
N MET A 527 -16.64 -0.67 12.97
CA MET A 527 -17.54 -1.75 13.37
C MET A 527 -16.77 -2.97 13.86
N ALA A 528 -15.75 -3.41 13.12
CA ALA A 528 -14.91 -4.52 13.55
C ALA A 528 -14.15 -4.20 14.85
N TRP A 529 -13.54 -3.02 14.94
CA TRP A 529 -12.80 -2.59 16.13
C TRP A 529 -13.65 -2.52 17.41
N THR A 530 -14.92 -2.10 17.29
CA THR A 530 -15.87 -2.05 18.42
C THR A 530 -16.54 -3.40 18.72
N ASN A 531 -16.05 -4.49 18.11
CA ASN A 531 -16.63 -5.83 18.20
C ASN A 531 -18.12 -5.88 17.82
N GLY A 532 -18.50 -5.12 16.79
CA GLY A 532 -19.87 -5.06 16.26
C GLY A 532 -20.84 -4.14 17.01
N ARG A 533 -20.40 -3.42 18.06
CA ARG A 533 -21.28 -2.52 18.82
C ARG A 533 -21.72 -1.29 18.00
N ILE A 534 -20.83 -0.75 17.17
CA ILE A 534 -21.15 0.35 16.26
C ILE A 534 -21.27 -0.21 14.84
N GLU A 535 -22.47 -0.24 14.27
CA GLU A 535 -22.68 -0.70 12.90
C GLU A 535 -22.42 0.44 11.90
N ALA A 536 -21.77 0.11 10.77
CA ALA A 536 -21.58 1.07 9.68
C ALA A 536 -22.92 1.38 8.99
N PRO A 537 -23.33 2.66 8.86
CA PRO A 537 -24.62 3.00 8.29
C PRO A 537 -24.59 2.84 6.76
N GLN A 538 -25.56 2.10 6.23
CA GLN A 538 -25.77 2.05 4.79
C GLN A 538 -26.34 3.39 4.31
N HIS A 539 -25.73 4.00 3.31
CA HIS A 539 -26.14 5.30 2.80
C HIS A 539 -26.11 5.33 1.26
N ARG A 540 -26.84 6.27 0.66
CA ARG A 540 -26.90 6.51 -0.79
C ARG A 540 -27.06 8.00 -1.08
N VAL A 541 -26.91 8.39 -2.35
CA VAL A 541 -27.20 9.77 -2.79
C VAL A 541 -28.25 9.73 -3.89
N MET A 542 -29.32 10.50 -3.72
CA MET A 542 -30.41 10.70 -4.66
C MET A 542 -30.39 12.16 -5.17
N MET A 543 -30.36 12.33 -6.49
CA MET A 543 -30.40 13.61 -7.18
C MET A 543 -31.82 13.90 -7.65
N MET A 544 -32.39 15.03 -7.22
CA MET A 544 -33.72 15.45 -7.65
C MET A 544 -33.68 16.02 -9.08
N LYS A 545 -34.71 15.72 -9.88
CA LYS A 545 -34.85 16.32 -11.21
C LYS A 545 -35.04 17.83 -11.07
N GLY A 546 -34.23 18.61 -11.80
CA GLY A 546 -34.22 20.07 -11.71
C GLY A 546 -33.39 20.66 -10.55
N SER A 547 -32.68 19.85 -9.76
CA SER A 547 -31.78 20.35 -8.71
C SER A 547 -30.51 20.99 -9.29
N GLU A 548 -29.80 21.77 -8.49
CA GLU A 548 -28.43 22.19 -8.81
C GLU A 548 -27.43 21.01 -8.75
N GLU A 549 -26.21 21.21 -9.27
CA GLU A 549 -25.14 20.23 -9.09
C GLU A 549 -24.78 20.13 -7.59
N ARG A 550 -24.67 18.89 -7.10
CA ARG A 550 -24.34 18.64 -5.68
C ARG A 550 -22.86 18.35 -5.54
N TYR A 551 -22.24 18.98 -4.55
CA TYR A 551 -20.86 18.77 -4.18
C TYR A 551 -20.80 18.27 -2.74
N SER A 552 -19.91 17.33 -2.47
CA SER A 552 -19.61 16.90 -1.10
C SER A 552 -18.13 16.63 -0.93
N VAL A 553 -17.61 16.92 0.25
CA VAL A 553 -16.21 16.70 0.61
C VAL A 553 -16.20 15.70 1.76
N GLY A 554 -15.56 14.55 1.55
CA GLY A 554 -15.44 13.49 2.55
C GLY A 554 -14.00 13.35 3.02
N LEU A 555 -13.78 13.37 4.33
CA LEU A 555 -12.53 12.94 4.95
C LEU A 555 -12.70 11.50 5.44
N PHE A 556 -11.89 10.58 4.93
CA PHE A 556 -11.93 9.16 5.24
C PHE A 556 -10.68 8.75 6.02
N THR A 557 -10.90 8.08 7.15
CA THR A 557 -9.87 7.67 8.10
C THR A 557 -9.45 6.23 7.82
N PHE A 558 -8.16 5.99 7.57
CA PHE A 558 -7.59 4.65 7.36
C PHE A 558 -6.47 4.36 8.34
N ILE A 559 -6.24 3.10 8.67
CA ILE A 559 -5.21 2.66 9.63
C ILE A 559 -4.13 1.91 8.86
N LYS A 560 -2.86 2.33 8.96
CA LYS A 560 -1.71 1.78 8.22
C LYS A 560 -0.75 1.02 9.15
N ASP A 561 0.01 0.11 8.59
CA ASP A 561 1.14 -0.60 9.23
C ASP A 561 0.83 -1.43 10.49
N ILE A 562 -0.42 -1.44 10.97
CA ILE A 562 -0.87 -2.24 12.11
C ILE A 562 -2.18 -2.95 11.76
N GLU A 563 -2.40 -4.08 12.41
CA GLU A 563 -3.69 -4.78 12.36
C GLU A 563 -4.69 -4.10 13.29
N ILE A 564 -5.94 -4.00 12.81
CA ILE A 564 -7.09 -3.61 13.61
C ILE A 564 -7.51 -4.84 14.40
N GLN A 565 -7.49 -4.72 15.72
CA GLN A 565 -7.85 -5.79 16.64
C GLN A 565 -8.91 -5.33 17.64
N VAL A 566 -9.80 -6.23 18.02
CA VAL A 566 -10.78 -5.98 19.09
C VAL A 566 -10.05 -5.91 20.43
N ALA A 567 -10.37 -4.86 21.20
CA ALA A 567 -9.85 -4.69 22.55
C ALA A 567 -10.40 -5.76 23.50
N LYS A 568 -9.61 -6.28 24.43
CA LYS A 568 -10.04 -7.35 25.36
C LYS A 568 -11.21 -6.91 26.23
N GLU A 569 -11.24 -5.62 26.58
CA GLU A 569 -12.28 -4.95 27.36
C GLU A 569 -13.65 -4.97 26.66
N LEU A 570 -13.67 -5.21 25.34
CA LEU A 570 -14.87 -5.30 24.52
C LEU A 570 -15.36 -6.74 24.32
N VAL A 571 -14.71 -7.73 24.94
CA VAL A 571 -15.06 -9.14 24.85
C VAL A 571 -15.51 -9.64 26.22
N ASP A 572 -16.76 -10.08 26.30
CA ASP A 572 -17.39 -10.62 27.50
C ASP A 572 -18.38 -11.73 27.13
N ASP A 573 -18.95 -12.42 28.14
CA ASP A 573 -19.89 -13.53 27.91
C ASP A 573 -21.15 -13.11 27.12
N GLY A 574 -21.51 -11.82 27.16
CA GLY A 574 -22.65 -11.24 26.43
C GLY A 574 -22.29 -10.75 25.02
N ASN A 575 -21.03 -10.46 24.74
CA ASN A 575 -20.52 -10.12 23.41
C ASN A 575 -19.16 -10.81 23.15
N PRO A 576 -19.15 -12.09 22.73
CA PRO A 576 -17.92 -12.82 22.45
C PRO A 576 -17.16 -12.19 21.27
N LEU A 577 -15.89 -12.57 21.10
CA LEU A 577 -15.05 -12.06 20.00
C LEU A 577 -15.71 -12.38 18.65
N GLN A 578 -16.09 -11.35 17.89
CA GLN A 578 -16.77 -11.49 16.61
C GLN A 578 -15.84 -11.28 15.40
N PHE A 579 -14.72 -10.58 15.59
CA PHE A 579 -13.79 -10.18 14.53
C PHE A 579 -12.36 -10.48 14.96
N GLU A 580 -11.66 -11.30 14.18
CA GLU A 580 -10.23 -11.55 14.33
C GLU A 580 -9.40 -10.34 13.83
N PRO A 581 -8.16 -10.16 14.31
CA PRO A 581 -7.27 -9.09 13.84
C PRO A 581 -7.10 -9.10 12.32
N PHE A 582 -7.06 -7.91 11.69
CA PHE A 582 -6.90 -7.81 10.23
C PHE A 582 -6.17 -6.52 9.80
N ASP A 583 -5.49 -6.58 8.66
CA ASP A 583 -4.89 -5.39 8.02
C ASP A 583 -5.96 -4.61 7.23
N HIS A 584 -6.08 -3.32 7.54
CA HIS A 584 -7.12 -2.45 6.96
C HIS A 584 -6.97 -2.32 5.43
N TYR A 585 -5.75 -2.18 4.91
CA TYR A 585 -5.53 -2.05 3.47
C TYR A 585 -5.78 -3.37 2.75
N LYS A 586 -5.38 -4.50 3.33
CA LYS A 586 -5.75 -5.82 2.80
C LYS A 586 -7.26 -5.99 2.74
N PHE A 587 -7.99 -5.57 3.77
CA PHE A 587 -9.46 -5.58 3.76
C PHE A 587 -10.03 -4.76 2.60
N ILE A 588 -9.50 -3.56 2.33
CA ILE A 588 -9.94 -2.76 1.18
C ILE A 588 -9.70 -3.53 -0.12
N HIS A 589 -8.49 -4.04 -0.35
CA HIS A 589 -8.18 -4.79 -1.57
C HIS A 589 -9.06 -6.03 -1.72
N PHE A 590 -9.22 -6.81 -0.65
CA PHE A 590 -10.08 -7.99 -0.59
C PHE A 590 -11.53 -7.63 -0.92
N TYR A 591 -12.07 -6.55 -0.33
CA TYR A 591 -13.44 -6.10 -0.61
C TYR A 591 -13.69 -5.85 -2.09
N TYR A 592 -12.69 -5.39 -2.85
CA TYR A 592 -12.84 -5.15 -4.29
C TYR A 592 -12.64 -6.42 -5.16
N THR A 593 -12.25 -7.55 -4.57
CA THR A 593 -12.25 -8.86 -5.25
C THR A 593 -13.67 -9.43 -5.37
N ASP A 594 -13.87 -10.42 -6.24
CA ASP A 594 -15.16 -11.09 -6.37
C ASP A 594 -15.54 -11.86 -5.09
N GLU A 595 -14.56 -12.40 -4.37
CA GLU A 595 -14.77 -13.06 -3.09
C GLU A 595 -15.24 -12.07 -2.02
N GLY A 596 -14.54 -10.95 -1.86
CA GLY A 596 -14.91 -9.92 -0.90
C GLY A 596 -16.25 -9.25 -1.20
N LYS A 597 -16.62 -9.04 -2.47
CA LYS A 597 -17.95 -8.50 -2.84
C LYS A 597 -19.09 -9.47 -2.56
N ARG A 598 -18.85 -10.78 -2.67
CA ARG A 598 -19.87 -11.82 -2.37
C ARG A 598 -20.02 -12.09 -0.88
N ALA A 599 -18.99 -11.79 -0.09
CA ALA A 599 -19.00 -12.03 1.34
C ALA A 599 -20.07 -11.19 2.05
N LYS A 600 -20.94 -11.84 2.82
CA LYS A 600 -21.94 -11.16 3.66
C LYS A 600 -21.29 -10.22 4.69
N CYS A 601 -20.12 -10.61 5.19
CA CYS A 601 -19.27 -9.79 6.04
C CYS A 601 -17.82 -9.94 5.54
N PRO A 602 -17.34 -9.03 4.66
CA PRO A 602 -16.05 -9.20 4.00
C PRO A 602 -14.87 -9.27 4.97
N ILE A 603 -14.94 -8.60 6.12
CA ILE A 603 -13.91 -8.69 7.18
C ILE A 603 -13.81 -10.11 7.75
N LYS A 604 -14.94 -10.81 7.95
CA LYS A 604 -14.93 -12.19 8.46
C LYS A 604 -14.46 -13.17 7.39
N ALA A 605 -14.85 -12.93 6.13
CA ALA A 605 -14.42 -13.77 5.01
C ALA A 605 -12.92 -13.63 4.71
N LEU A 606 -12.33 -12.44 4.91
CA LEU A 606 -10.90 -12.21 4.75
C LEU A 606 -10.06 -13.22 5.56
N ASN A 607 -10.48 -13.51 6.79
CA ASN A 607 -9.76 -14.39 7.71
C ASN A 607 -10.08 -15.89 7.50
N GLN A 608 -11.07 -16.20 6.66
CA GLN A 608 -11.46 -17.57 6.31
C GLN A 608 -10.99 -17.96 4.90
N SER A 609 -10.43 -17.01 4.15
CA SER A 609 -9.97 -17.23 2.80
C SER A 609 -8.64 -18.01 2.84
N PRO A 610 -8.56 -19.23 2.29
CA PRO A 610 -7.33 -20.03 2.24
C PRO A 610 -6.25 -19.41 1.33
N ILE A 611 -6.53 -18.25 0.73
CA ILE A 611 -5.67 -17.54 -0.20
C ILE A 611 -4.56 -16.75 0.53
N MET A 612 -4.66 -16.48 1.83
CA MET A 612 -3.68 -15.59 2.48
C MET A 612 -3.34 -15.91 3.95
N ASP A 613 -3.08 -17.17 4.29
CA ASP A 613 -2.48 -17.49 5.60
C ASP A 613 -0.96 -17.23 5.63
N SER A 614 -0.58 -16.32 6.53
CA SER A 614 0.69 -16.13 7.22
C SER A 614 1.99 -16.53 6.52
N HIS A 615 2.60 -15.59 5.77
CA HIS A 615 4.04 -15.37 5.87
C HIS A 615 4.33 -13.86 5.91
N PRO A 616 5.27 -13.39 6.75
CA PRO A 616 5.61 -11.97 6.82
C PRO A 616 6.02 -11.48 5.43
N LYS A 617 5.62 -10.24 5.08
CA LYS A 617 6.13 -9.51 3.91
C LYS A 617 7.64 -9.30 4.06
N SER A 618 8.41 -10.34 3.80
CA SER A 618 9.83 -10.24 3.55
C SER A 618 9.97 -9.71 2.13
N SER A 619 10.49 -8.50 1.97
CA SER A 619 10.92 -7.97 0.66
C SER A 619 12.14 -8.72 0.09
N ARG A 620 12.43 -9.93 0.59
CA ARG A 620 13.62 -10.74 0.32
C ARG A 620 13.22 -12.21 0.27
N LEU A 621 13.83 -12.92 -0.66
CA LEU A 621 13.70 -14.37 -0.78
C LEU A 621 14.20 -15.07 0.50
N PRO A 622 13.63 -16.23 0.88
CA PRO A 622 14.11 -17.01 2.02
C PRO A 622 15.62 -17.29 1.89
N LEU A 623 16.36 -17.16 2.98
CA LEU A 623 17.80 -17.43 3.02
C LEU A 623 18.07 -18.73 3.78
N VAL A 624 18.74 -19.68 3.13
CA VAL A 624 19.17 -20.94 3.73
C VAL A 624 20.70 -21.01 3.69
N GLU A 625 21.32 -21.29 4.82
CA GLU A 625 22.78 -21.35 4.94
C GLU A 625 23.28 -22.80 4.97
N PHE A 626 24.24 -23.16 4.12
CA PHE A 626 24.91 -24.47 4.14
C PHE A 626 26.32 -24.37 4.75
N ASN A 627 26.61 -25.27 5.67
CA ASN A 627 27.87 -25.40 6.38
C ASN A 627 28.13 -26.87 6.79
N LYS A 628 29.34 -27.20 7.27
CA LYS A 628 29.71 -28.58 7.64
C LYS A 628 28.75 -29.26 8.63
N THR A 629 28.17 -28.50 9.56
CA THR A 629 27.33 -29.06 10.63
C THR A 629 25.93 -29.42 10.16
N ASN A 630 25.37 -28.72 9.16
CA ASN A 630 24.03 -29.00 8.66
C ASN A 630 24.00 -29.77 7.32
N LEU A 631 25.17 -30.00 6.72
CA LEU A 631 25.34 -30.90 5.57
C LEU A 631 25.58 -32.37 5.97
N THR A 632 25.66 -32.69 7.26
CA THR A 632 25.86 -34.06 7.74
C THR A 632 24.51 -34.77 7.87
N PRO A 633 24.19 -35.78 7.04
CA PRO A 633 22.90 -36.48 7.08
C PRO A 633 22.57 -37.05 8.47
N ASP A 634 21.28 -37.21 8.75
CA ASP A 634 20.75 -37.84 9.98
C ASP A 634 21.05 -37.10 11.29
N THR A 635 21.60 -35.88 11.22
CA THR A 635 21.76 -34.97 12.36
C THR A 635 20.53 -34.11 12.59
N SER A 636 20.35 -33.58 13.81
CA SER A 636 19.26 -32.64 14.10
C SER A 636 19.34 -31.36 13.26
N SER A 637 20.56 -30.89 12.97
CA SER A 637 20.83 -29.75 12.09
C SER A 637 20.45 -30.04 10.63
N TRP A 638 20.70 -31.25 10.12
CA TRP A 638 20.25 -31.69 8.79
C TRP A 638 18.71 -31.68 8.70
N LYS A 639 18.03 -32.25 9.70
CA LYS A 639 16.57 -32.32 9.71
C LYS A 639 15.95 -30.92 9.72
N SER A 640 16.40 -30.05 10.64
CA SER A 640 15.93 -28.66 10.71
C SER A 640 16.20 -27.88 9.42
N THR A 641 17.38 -28.04 8.81
CA THR A 641 17.69 -27.36 7.54
C THR A 641 16.84 -27.93 6.40
N SER A 642 16.56 -29.24 6.39
CA SER A 642 15.69 -29.88 5.41
C SER A 642 14.25 -29.37 5.50
N ASP A 643 13.74 -29.18 6.72
CA ASP A 643 12.43 -28.57 6.95
C ASP A 643 12.38 -27.12 6.44
N SER A 644 13.42 -26.30 6.69
CA SER A 644 13.50 -24.94 6.16
C SER A 644 13.59 -24.89 4.63
N VAL A 645 14.31 -25.85 4.01
CA VAL A 645 14.35 -25.99 2.56
C VAL A 645 12.97 -26.33 2.02
N ARG A 646 12.27 -27.32 2.61
CA ARG A 646 10.90 -27.67 2.22
C ARG A 646 9.97 -26.47 2.33
N GLU A 647 9.95 -25.80 3.48
CA GLU A 647 9.08 -24.65 3.74
C GLU A 647 9.34 -23.52 2.74
N ALA A 648 10.61 -23.21 2.44
CA ALA A 648 10.95 -22.18 1.45
C ALA A 648 10.48 -22.55 0.04
N LEU A 649 10.59 -23.81 -0.36
CA LEU A 649 10.14 -24.29 -1.67
C LEU A 649 8.61 -24.39 -1.76
N GLU A 650 7.92 -24.76 -0.68
CA GLU A 650 6.45 -24.76 -0.62
C GLU A 650 5.88 -23.33 -0.65
N SER A 651 6.47 -22.40 0.11
CA SER A 651 5.98 -21.02 0.25
C SER A 651 6.41 -20.07 -0.89
N HIS A 652 7.66 -20.16 -1.33
CA HIS A 652 8.27 -19.25 -2.33
C HIS A 652 8.68 -19.94 -3.65
N GLY A 653 8.73 -21.27 -3.71
CA GLY A 653 9.18 -21.99 -4.91
C GLY A 653 10.65 -21.76 -5.24
N CYS A 654 11.37 -21.05 -4.37
CA CYS A 654 12.75 -20.67 -4.51
C CYS A 654 13.33 -20.24 -3.16
N PHE A 655 14.66 -20.20 -3.06
CA PHE A 655 15.36 -19.60 -1.94
C PHE A 655 16.78 -19.18 -2.34
N VAL A 656 17.40 -18.34 -1.52
CA VAL A 656 18.81 -17.96 -1.63
C VAL A 656 19.63 -18.87 -0.73
N LEU A 657 20.65 -19.47 -1.30
CA LEU A 657 21.58 -20.36 -0.65
C LEU A 657 22.91 -19.66 -0.41
N THR A 658 23.41 -19.65 0.83
CA THR A 658 24.80 -19.24 1.15
C THR A 658 25.67 -20.45 1.45
N HIS A 659 26.82 -20.57 0.80
CA HIS A 659 27.79 -21.64 1.03
C HIS A 659 29.11 -21.08 1.59
N ARG A 660 29.33 -21.20 2.91
CA ARG A 660 30.49 -20.56 3.60
C ARG A 660 31.86 -21.06 3.16
N GLU A 661 31.95 -22.26 2.58
CA GLU A 661 33.23 -22.88 2.21
C GLU A 661 33.64 -22.60 0.75
N LEU A 662 32.90 -21.74 0.04
CA LEU A 662 33.26 -21.38 -1.33
C LEU A 662 34.47 -20.45 -1.36
N SER A 663 35.55 -20.84 -2.03
CA SER A 663 36.63 -19.90 -2.37
C SER A 663 36.11 -18.85 -3.37
N PRO A 664 36.16 -17.54 -3.06
CA PRO A 664 35.80 -16.48 -4.01
C PRO A 664 36.58 -16.56 -5.34
N ASP A 665 37.78 -17.16 -5.30
CA ASP A 665 38.63 -17.40 -6.46
C ASP A 665 37.95 -18.28 -7.53
N LEU A 666 37.30 -19.39 -7.13
CA LEU A 666 36.65 -20.30 -8.09
C LEU A 666 35.45 -19.63 -8.78
N HIS A 667 34.66 -18.86 -8.03
CA HIS A 667 33.55 -18.08 -8.57
C HIS A 667 34.05 -17.07 -9.60
N ASN A 668 35.02 -16.24 -9.23
CA ASN A 668 35.54 -15.20 -10.11
C ASN A 668 36.15 -15.78 -11.37
N ARG A 669 36.99 -16.83 -11.26
CA ARG A 669 37.57 -17.50 -12.44
C ARG A 669 36.52 -18.10 -13.37
N ALA A 670 35.45 -18.69 -12.84
CA ALA A 670 34.35 -19.22 -13.66
C ALA A 670 33.60 -18.13 -14.43
N PHE A 671 33.34 -16.98 -13.79
CA PHE A 671 32.67 -15.85 -14.45
C PHE A 671 33.59 -15.13 -15.44
N ASP A 672 34.89 -15.01 -15.17
CA ASP A 672 35.85 -14.44 -16.13
C ASP A 672 36.00 -15.32 -17.36
N PHE A 673 36.09 -16.65 -17.18
CA PHE A 673 36.03 -17.58 -18.29
C PHE A 673 34.75 -17.42 -19.12
N THR A 674 33.59 -17.29 -18.44
CA THR A 674 32.31 -17.11 -19.12
C THR A 674 32.30 -15.84 -19.97
N LYS A 675 32.86 -14.72 -19.47
CA LYS A 675 33.03 -13.49 -20.25
C LYS A 675 33.91 -13.71 -21.47
N ASP A 676 35.04 -14.40 -21.32
CA ASP A 676 35.96 -14.68 -22.43
C ASP A 676 35.32 -15.57 -23.50
N LEU A 677 34.52 -16.55 -23.08
CA LEU A 677 33.73 -17.39 -23.98
C LEU A 677 32.73 -16.56 -24.81
N PHE A 678 32.00 -15.63 -24.19
CA PHE A 678 31.02 -14.80 -24.90
C PHE A 678 31.66 -13.70 -25.77
N ARG A 679 32.93 -13.34 -25.53
CA ARG A 679 33.74 -12.45 -26.37
C ARG A 679 34.21 -13.09 -27.69
N LEU A 680 34.13 -14.42 -27.82
CA LEU A 680 34.50 -15.09 -29.06
C LEU A 680 33.63 -14.61 -30.23
N PRO A 681 34.18 -14.58 -31.48
CA PRO A 681 33.40 -14.23 -32.66
C PRO A 681 32.13 -15.08 -32.81
N SER A 682 31.02 -14.48 -33.24
CA SER A 682 29.73 -15.15 -33.37
C SER A 682 29.76 -16.38 -34.30
N GLU A 683 30.70 -16.43 -35.25
CA GLU A 683 30.91 -17.62 -36.08
C GLU A 683 31.51 -18.78 -35.27
N THR A 684 32.50 -18.51 -34.43
CA THR A 684 33.11 -19.50 -33.52
C THR A 684 32.10 -20.04 -32.52
N LYS A 685 31.27 -19.16 -31.93
CA LYS A 685 30.20 -19.55 -30.99
C LYS A 685 29.17 -20.47 -31.64
N ARG A 686 28.83 -20.24 -32.92
CA ARG A 686 27.87 -21.03 -33.70
C ARG A 686 28.38 -22.38 -34.22
N ARG A 687 29.69 -22.65 -34.19
CA ARG A 687 30.24 -23.99 -34.51
C ARG A 687 29.85 -25.05 -33.47
N HIS A 688 29.27 -24.62 -32.35
CA HIS A 688 28.80 -25.42 -31.24
C HIS A 688 27.31 -25.77 -31.40
N VAL A 689 27.01 -26.70 -32.31
CA VAL A 689 25.63 -27.06 -32.69
C VAL A 689 25.10 -28.20 -31.79
N PRO A 690 23.93 -28.02 -31.15
CA PRO A 690 23.34 -29.04 -30.29
C PRO A 690 22.46 -30.05 -31.04
N GLN A 691 22.30 -31.26 -30.47
CA GLN A 691 21.29 -32.23 -30.89
C GLN A 691 19.97 -32.13 -30.09
N LEU A 692 19.95 -31.36 -28.98
CA LEU A 692 18.80 -31.20 -28.08
C LEU A 692 18.54 -29.71 -27.75
N PRO A 693 17.27 -29.25 -27.63
CA PRO A 693 16.96 -27.87 -27.26
C PRO A 693 17.47 -27.47 -25.88
N GLY A 694 18.03 -26.26 -25.77
CA GLY A 694 18.66 -25.76 -24.54
C GLY A 694 20.14 -26.14 -24.37
N PHE A 695 20.67 -27.05 -25.20
CA PHE A 695 22.10 -27.37 -25.29
C PHE A 695 22.76 -26.54 -26.40
N GLY A 696 24.09 -26.43 -26.41
CA GLY A 696 24.83 -25.65 -27.40
C GLY A 696 24.66 -24.13 -27.26
N TYR A 697 25.04 -23.37 -28.30
CA TYR A 697 24.93 -21.91 -28.30
C TYR A 697 23.57 -21.43 -28.82
N GLY A 698 22.90 -20.53 -28.08
CA GLY A 698 21.67 -19.86 -28.50
C GLY A 698 21.74 -18.34 -28.33
N ALA A 699 21.28 -17.57 -29.32
CA ALA A 699 21.27 -16.11 -29.32
C ALA A 699 20.26 -15.55 -30.35
N ASN A 700 20.04 -14.22 -30.37
CA ASN A 700 19.21 -13.49 -31.33
C ASN A 700 17.72 -13.87 -31.34
N PHE A 701 17.13 -14.04 -30.16
CA PHE A 701 15.70 -14.29 -30.03
C PHE A 701 14.92 -12.99 -30.30
N PRO A 702 13.90 -12.99 -31.20
CA PRO A 702 13.13 -11.78 -31.53
C PRO A 702 12.51 -11.08 -30.31
N VAL A 703 12.06 -11.86 -29.33
CA VAL A 703 11.44 -11.38 -28.09
C VAL A 703 12.42 -11.18 -26.92
N MET A 704 13.67 -11.66 -27.06
CA MET A 704 14.72 -11.58 -26.03
C MET A 704 16.08 -11.24 -26.69
N PRO A 705 16.20 -10.06 -27.32
CA PRO A 705 17.35 -9.73 -28.17
C PRO A 705 18.66 -9.59 -27.39
N LEU A 706 18.60 -9.38 -26.07
CA LEU A 706 19.77 -9.21 -25.22
C LEU A 706 20.31 -10.52 -24.66
N PHE A 707 19.61 -11.64 -24.83
CA PHE A 707 19.96 -12.92 -24.20
C PHE A 707 20.71 -13.85 -25.16
N GLU A 708 21.83 -14.36 -24.66
CA GLU A 708 22.56 -15.47 -25.28
C GLU A 708 23.02 -16.47 -24.22
N TYR A 709 23.18 -17.74 -24.60
CA TYR A 709 23.60 -18.81 -23.69
C TYR A 709 24.46 -19.88 -24.38
N PHE A 710 25.23 -20.62 -23.56
CA PHE A 710 25.82 -21.92 -23.90
C PHE A 710 25.30 -22.98 -22.93
N GLY A 711 24.69 -24.05 -23.43
CA GLY A 711 24.27 -25.21 -22.65
C GLY A 711 25.18 -26.40 -22.86
N VAL A 712 25.68 -27.01 -21.79
CA VAL A 712 26.54 -28.20 -21.84
C VAL A 712 25.98 -29.31 -20.98
N GLU A 713 25.89 -30.48 -21.59
CA GLU A 713 25.42 -31.70 -20.95
C GLU A 713 26.52 -32.28 -20.05
N ASN A 714 26.14 -32.62 -18.82
CA ASN A 714 26.95 -33.33 -17.83
C ASN A 714 28.35 -32.72 -17.63
N CYS A 715 28.42 -31.38 -17.54
CA CYS A 715 29.67 -30.64 -17.42
C CYS A 715 30.41 -30.89 -16.08
N GLU A 716 29.70 -31.41 -15.08
CA GLU A 716 30.24 -31.96 -13.83
C GLU A 716 31.06 -33.24 -14.04
N THR A 717 31.05 -33.82 -15.25
CA THR A 717 31.91 -34.95 -15.64
C THR A 717 33.10 -34.48 -16.50
N PRO A 718 34.27 -35.14 -16.42
CA PRO A 718 35.40 -34.80 -17.29
C PRO A 718 35.11 -34.96 -18.79
N LYS A 719 34.15 -35.82 -19.17
CA LYS A 719 33.76 -36.05 -20.57
C LYS A 719 32.93 -34.88 -21.12
N GLY A 720 31.96 -34.38 -20.36
CA GLY A 720 31.15 -33.21 -20.74
C GLY A 720 31.98 -31.93 -20.80
N ALA A 721 32.93 -31.75 -19.88
CA ALA A 721 33.79 -30.57 -19.83
C ALA A 721 34.77 -30.43 -21.03
N LYS A 722 35.18 -31.54 -21.67
CA LYS A 722 36.13 -31.55 -22.81
C LYS A 722 35.69 -30.71 -24.02
N ILE A 723 34.41 -30.36 -24.05
CA ILE A 723 33.78 -29.53 -25.07
C ILE A 723 34.34 -28.09 -25.08
N PHE A 724 34.87 -27.58 -23.96
CA PHE A 724 35.51 -26.26 -23.86
C PHE A 724 37.05 -26.40 -23.75
N THR A 725 37.83 -26.09 -24.79
CA THR A 725 39.31 -26.23 -24.73
C THR A 725 40.00 -25.23 -23.78
N SER A 726 41.23 -25.59 -23.37
CA SER A 726 42.20 -24.94 -22.46
C SER A 726 41.76 -24.46 -21.06
N LEU A 727 40.47 -24.47 -20.70
CA LEU A 727 39.98 -24.06 -19.37
C LEU A 727 38.96 -25.02 -18.74
N ILE A 728 39.01 -26.30 -19.15
CA ILE A 728 38.22 -27.45 -18.65
C ILE A 728 38.04 -27.43 -17.13
N GLU A 729 39.12 -27.22 -16.39
CA GLU A 729 39.13 -27.50 -14.95
C GLU A 729 38.27 -26.51 -14.14
N THR A 730 38.21 -25.24 -14.55
CA THR A 730 37.51 -24.20 -13.76
C THR A 730 36.00 -24.34 -13.87
N ILE A 731 35.46 -24.44 -15.09
CA ILE A 731 34.01 -24.62 -15.29
C ILE A 731 33.56 -26.01 -14.85
N HIS A 732 34.38 -27.05 -15.05
CA HIS A 732 34.11 -28.37 -14.48
C HIS A 732 34.00 -28.31 -12.95
N SER A 733 34.96 -27.68 -12.27
CA SER A 733 34.95 -27.57 -10.80
C SER A 733 33.75 -26.77 -10.29
N TYR A 734 33.40 -25.67 -10.94
CA TYR A 734 32.23 -24.88 -10.58
C TYR A 734 30.91 -25.62 -10.86
N SER A 735 30.82 -26.33 -11.99
CA SER A 735 29.67 -27.18 -12.33
C SER A 735 29.50 -28.33 -11.35
N LYS A 736 30.61 -28.97 -10.95
CA LYS A 736 30.61 -30.05 -9.96
C LYS A 736 30.09 -29.57 -8.60
N LEU A 737 30.48 -28.38 -8.17
CA LEU A 737 29.92 -27.77 -6.97
C LEU A 737 28.41 -27.54 -7.09
N LEU A 738 27.94 -26.91 -8.18
CA LEU A 738 26.50 -26.68 -8.36
C LEU A 738 25.72 -28.00 -8.36
N TRP A 739 26.30 -29.06 -8.93
CA TRP A 739 25.76 -30.42 -8.88
C TRP A 739 25.69 -31.00 -7.45
N GLU A 740 26.75 -30.85 -6.65
CA GLU A 740 26.76 -31.26 -5.24
C GLU A 740 25.68 -30.54 -4.42
N LEU A 741 25.48 -29.24 -4.68
CA LEU A 741 24.42 -28.43 -4.06
C LEU A 741 23.03 -28.92 -4.49
N ASN A 742 22.82 -29.13 -5.79
CA ASN A 742 21.54 -29.62 -6.34
C ASN A 742 21.15 -30.96 -5.69
N ASN A 743 22.07 -31.93 -5.66
CA ASN A 743 21.82 -33.24 -5.05
C ASN A 743 21.57 -33.16 -3.55
N THR A 744 22.33 -32.33 -2.84
CA THR A 744 22.09 -32.08 -1.41
C THR A 744 20.67 -31.56 -1.17
N ILE A 745 20.22 -30.58 -1.96
CA ILE A 745 18.87 -30.00 -1.82
C ILE A 745 17.80 -31.05 -2.15
N VAL A 746 17.97 -31.83 -3.23
CA VAL A 746 17.04 -32.92 -3.56
C VAL A 746 16.98 -33.96 -2.43
N LYS A 747 18.11 -34.27 -1.79
CA LYS A 747 18.16 -35.16 -0.63
C LYS A 747 17.41 -34.58 0.57
N MET A 748 17.59 -33.30 0.85
CA MET A 748 16.90 -32.59 1.93
C MET A 748 15.38 -32.57 1.69
N VAL A 749 14.94 -32.28 0.46
CA VAL A 749 13.51 -32.34 0.08
C VAL A 749 12.96 -33.74 0.29
N ALA A 750 13.63 -34.79 -0.22
CA ALA A 750 13.20 -36.17 -0.01
C ALA A 750 13.14 -36.54 1.49
N SER A 751 14.16 -36.17 2.28
CA SER A 751 14.21 -36.43 3.72
C SER A 751 13.08 -35.71 4.47
N SER A 752 12.76 -34.47 4.08
CA SER A 752 11.69 -33.69 4.71
C SER A 752 10.31 -34.33 4.54
N TYR A 753 10.09 -35.12 3.48
CA TYR A 753 8.85 -35.88 3.28
C TYR A 753 8.96 -37.34 3.75
N ASN A 754 10.08 -37.73 4.39
CA ASN A 754 10.38 -39.13 4.76
C ASN A 754 10.40 -40.09 3.56
N LEU A 755 10.93 -39.60 2.43
CA LEU A 755 11.02 -40.29 1.13
C LEU A 755 12.48 -40.65 0.77
N GLU A 756 13.30 -41.00 1.76
CA GLU A 756 14.73 -41.26 1.57
C GLU A 756 14.99 -42.38 0.54
N LYS A 757 14.07 -43.34 0.45
CA LYS A 757 14.13 -44.46 -0.53
C LYS A 757 13.98 -44.00 -1.98
N CYS A 758 13.39 -42.83 -2.22
CA CYS A 758 13.19 -42.27 -3.56
C CYS A 758 14.43 -41.51 -4.06
N TYR A 759 15.33 -41.11 -3.16
CA TYR A 759 16.48 -40.26 -3.46
C TYR A 759 17.46 -40.88 -4.48
N ASP A 760 17.85 -42.13 -4.28
CA ASP A 760 18.84 -42.80 -5.15
C ASP A 760 18.32 -42.89 -6.59
N ARG A 761 17.02 -43.11 -6.76
CA ARG A 761 16.39 -43.16 -8.09
C ARG A 761 16.39 -41.80 -8.79
N LEU A 762 16.11 -40.73 -8.04
CA LEU A 762 16.09 -39.36 -8.56
C LEU A 762 17.49 -38.90 -8.99
N THR A 763 18.53 -39.22 -8.24
CA THR A 763 19.87 -38.65 -8.47
C THR A 763 20.75 -39.48 -9.41
N GLN A 764 20.68 -40.81 -9.41
CA GLN A 764 21.56 -41.68 -10.22
C GLN A 764 21.21 -41.70 -11.71
N SER A 765 19.95 -41.44 -12.06
CA SER A 765 19.46 -41.45 -13.45
C SER A 765 19.40 -40.05 -14.08
N SER A 766 19.64 -39.00 -13.29
CA SER A 766 19.47 -37.61 -13.74
C SER A 766 20.53 -37.16 -14.75
N ILE A 767 20.08 -36.38 -15.73
CA ILE A 767 20.93 -35.62 -16.66
C ILE A 767 21.04 -34.20 -16.13
N TYR A 768 22.25 -33.63 -16.14
CA TYR A 768 22.49 -32.27 -15.70
C TYR A 768 22.90 -31.40 -16.88
N MET A 769 22.30 -30.22 -16.97
CA MET A 769 22.65 -29.22 -17.98
C MET A 769 23.25 -28.01 -17.28
N THR A 770 24.51 -27.73 -17.58
CA THR A 770 25.18 -26.52 -17.13
C THR A 770 24.99 -25.45 -18.19
N ARG A 771 24.36 -24.33 -17.83
CA ARG A 771 24.09 -23.23 -18.73
C ARG A 771 24.87 -21.98 -18.31
N LEU A 772 25.72 -21.52 -19.21
CA LEU A 772 26.39 -20.23 -19.15
C LEU A 772 25.51 -19.21 -19.87
N MET A 773 25.21 -18.08 -19.26
CA MET A 773 24.23 -17.11 -19.75
C MET A 773 24.80 -15.70 -19.72
N ARG A 774 24.52 -14.91 -20.77
CA ARG A 774 24.85 -13.49 -20.85
C ARG A 774 23.60 -12.70 -21.25
N TYR A 775 23.44 -11.57 -20.56
CA TYR A 775 22.44 -10.56 -20.87
C TYR A 775 23.17 -9.26 -21.21
N HIS A 776 23.05 -8.83 -22.46
CA HIS A 776 23.66 -7.60 -22.95
C HIS A 776 23.13 -6.38 -22.20
N ALA A 777 24.01 -5.42 -21.95
CA ALA A 777 23.63 -4.15 -21.35
C ALA A 777 22.80 -3.31 -22.35
N PRO A 778 21.59 -2.84 -21.99
CA PRO A 778 20.77 -2.03 -22.88
C PRO A 778 21.30 -0.59 -23.07
N GLY A 779 22.24 -0.15 -22.22
CA GLY A 779 22.82 1.20 -22.21
C GLY A 779 22.49 1.98 -20.93
N GLU A 780 23.19 3.09 -20.69
CA GLU A 780 22.94 3.94 -19.51
C GLU A 780 21.47 4.40 -19.44
N ASN A 781 20.88 4.33 -18.24
CA ASN A 781 19.48 4.67 -17.96
C ASN A 781 18.42 3.91 -18.77
N LYS A 782 18.80 2.81 -19.44
CA LYS A 782 17.88 1.93 -20.15
C LYS A 782 17.60 0.65 -19.34
N SER A 783 16.39 0.14 -19.50
CA SER A 783 15.93 -1.13 -18.94
C SER A 783 15.27 -1.93 -20.05
N HIS A 784 15.57 -3.21 -20.16
CA HIS A 784 15.01 -4.08 -21.19
C HIS A 784 14.83 -5.50 -20.62
N ILE A 785 13.84 -6.22 -21.11
CA ILE A 785 13.67 -7.64 -20.79
C ILE A 785 14.89 -8.42 -21.31
N GLY A 786 15.61 -9.04 -20.40
CA GLY A 786 16.67 -10.01 -20.70
C GLY A 786 16.08 -11.37 -21.04
N ILE A 787 15.25 -11.92 -20.16
CA ILE A 787 14.43 -13.11 -20.42
C ILE A 787 12.99 -12.84 -19.97
N ILE A 788 12.01 -13.25 -20.78
CA ILE A 788 10.59 -13.07 -20.47
C ILE A 788 10.19 -13.87 -19.22
N PRO A 789 9.06 -13.54 -18.57
CA PRO A 789 8.48 -14.38 -17.52
C PRO A 789 8.30 -15.82 -18.00
N HIS A 790 8.95 -16.77 -17.32
CA HIS A 790 8.85 -18.19 -17.63
C HIS A 790 8.98 -19.05 -16.37
N ARG A 791 8.70 -20.35 -16.53
CA ARG A 791 8.87 -21.40 -15.52
C ARG A 791 9.93 -22.38 -16.02
N ASP A 792 10.75 -22.88 -15.09
CA ASP A 792 11.76 -23.87 -15.43
C ASP A 792 11.12 -25.23 -15.69
N LYS A 793 11.52 -25.87 -16.79
CA LYS A 793 11.06 -27.23 -17.15
C LYS A 793 11.84 -28.34 -16.45
N SER A 794 12.98 -27.99 -15.85
CA SER A 794 13.82 -28.91 -15.08
C SER A 794 13.14 -29.38 -13.79
N PHE A 795 13.82 -30.26 -13.06
CA PHE A 795 13.45 -30.63 -11.70
C PHE A 795 13.84 -29.54 -10.71
N LEU A 796 15.12 -29.14 -10.70
CA LEU A 796 15.64 -28.08 -9.84
C LEU A 796 16.76 -27.31 -10.56
N ALA A 797 16.77 -25.99 -10.41
CA ALA A 797 17.85 -25.13 -10.89
C ALA A 797 18.64 -24.53 -9.72
N VAL A 798 19.96 -24.52 -9.81
CA VAL A 798 20.85 -23.79 -8.88
C VAL A 798 21.70 -22.83 -9.70
N ILE A 799 21.53 -21.53 -9.46
CA ILE A 799 22.08 -20.47 -10.32
C ILE A 799 22.98 -19.53 -9.52
N GLY A 800 24.23 -19.41 -9.96
CA GLY A 800 25.14 -18.34 -9.56
C GLY A 800 25.07 -17.17 -10.54
N THR A 801 25.30 -15.95 -10.05
CA THR A 801 25.32 -14.75 -10.88
C THR A 801 26.53 -13.88 -10.55
N ASN A 802 26.94 -13.03 -11.50
CA ASN A 802 27.82 -11.91 -11.16
C ASN A 802 27.05 -10.87 -10.32
N GLU A 803 27.74 -9.86 -9.79
CA GLU A 803 27.20 -8.79 -8.92
C GLU A 803 26.30 -7.77 -9.66
N VAL A 804 25.56 -8.21 -10.69
CA VAL A 804 24.64 -7.41 -11.48
C VAL A 804 23.21 -7.88 -11.23
N LYS A 805 22.38 -6.98 -10.70
CA LYS A 805 20.95 -7.19 -10.41
C LYS A 805 20.16 -7.45 -11.70
N GLY A 806 18.95 -7.96 -11.57
CA GLY A 806 18.00 -8.08 -12.68
C GLY A 806 17.14 -9.33 -12.68
N LEU A 807 17.51 -10.38 -11.95
CA LEU A 807 16.65 -11.55 -11.78
C LEU A 807 15.50 -11.19 -10.83
N GLN A 808 14.27 -11.40 -11.28
CA GLN A 808 13.05 -11.19 -10.50
C GLN A 808 12.23 -12.48 -10.47
N ILE A 809 11.69 -12.81 -9.31
CA ILE A 809 10.87 -14.01 -9.08
C ILE A 809 9.52 -13.57 -8.55
N GLU A 810 8.45 -14.11 -9.13
CA GLU A 810 7.07 -13.84 -8.74
C GLU A 810 6.68 -14.70 -7.53
N THR A 811 6.14 -14.07 -6.50
CA THR A 811 5.59 -14.73 -5.32
C THR A 811 4.14 -15.18 -5.57
N ARG A 812 3.61 -16.08 -4.73
CA ARG A 812 2.25 -16.63 -4.89
C ARG A 812 1.13 -15.58 -4.94
N ASP A 813 1.36 -14.41 -4.34
CA ASP A 813 0.43 -13.27 -4.32
C ASP A 813 0.56 -12.35 -5.57
N GLY A 814 1.42 -12.70 -6.53
CA GLY A 814 1.60 -11.97 -7.80
C GLY A 814 2.62 -10.82 -7.74
N ASN A 815 3.31 -10.64 -6.60
CA ASN A 815 4.36 -9.64 -6.46
C ASN A 815 5.71 -10.13 -7.05
N TRP A 816 6.56 -9.21 -7.52
CA TRP A 816 7.88 -9.54 -8.07
C TRP A 816 9.00 -9.14 -7.10
N ILE A 817 9.74 -10.13 -6.58
CA ILE A 817 10.92 -9.91 -5.73
C ILE A 817 12.19 -9.91 -6.58
N GLU A 818 13.03 -8.89 -6.43
CA GLU A 818 14.34 -8.83 -7.08
C GLU A 818 15.42 -9.56 -6.25
N TYR A 819 16.16 -10.46 -6.89
CA TYR A 819 17.29 -11.14 -6.27
C TYR A 819 18.50 -10.21 -6.16
N GLU A 820 19.10 -10.16 -4.97
CA GLU A 820 20.32 -9.40 -4.70
C GLU A 820 21.56 -10.30 -4.81
N PRO A 821 22.36 -10.16 -5.89
CA PRO A 821 23.50 -11.03 -6.11
C PRO A 821 24.68 -10.65 -5.22
N SER A 822 25.38 -11.66 -4.70
CA SER A 822 26.69 -11.50 -4.05
C SER A 822 27.55 -12.74 -4.23
N PRO A 823 28.89 -12.63 -4.15
CA PRO A 823 29.78 -13.80 -4.17
C PRO A 823 29.39 -14.81 -3.09
N GLY A 824 29.41 -16.10 -3.42
CA GLY A 824 29.05 -17.18 -2.49
C GLY A 824 27.55 -17.37 -2.23
N LYS A 825 26.68 -16.59 -2.91
CA LYS A 825 25.23 -16.80 -2.92
C LYS A 825 24.75 -17.40 -4.24
N PHE A 826 23.83 -18.34 -4.12
CA PHE A 826 23.16 -19.00 -5.23
C PHE A 826 21.66 -18.85 -5.07
N VAL A 827 20.93 -18.72 -6.16
CA VAL A 827 19.47 -18.81 -6.13
C VAL A 827 19.06 -20.21 -6.56
N VAL A 828 18.19 -20.83 -5.78
CA VAL A 828 17.62 -22.14 -6.05
C VAL A 828 16.19 -21.92 -6.53
N ILE A 829 15.82 -22.47 -7.68
CA ILE A 829 14.49 -22.30 -8.28
C ILE A 829 13.90 -23.68 -8.60
N VAL A 830 12.66 -23.91 -8.17
CA VAL A 830 11.89 -25.12 -8.49
C VAL A 830 11.51 -25.11 -9.96
N GLY A 831 11.66 -26.24 -10.63
CA GLY A 831 11.07 -26.44 -11.95
C GLY A 831 9.80 -27.31 -11.91
N GLU A 832 9.04 -27.29 -13.00
CA GLU A 832 7.72 -27.93 -13.10
C GLU A 832 7.77 -29.45 -12.84
N ALA A 833 8.89 -30.11 -13.14
CA ALA A 833 9.04 -31.53 -12.87
C ALA A 833 9.06 -31.84 -11.36
N LEU A 834 9.61 -30.97 -10.52
CA LEU A 834 9.57 -31.13 -9.05
C LEU A 834 8.17 -30.80 -8.48
N THR A 835 7.46 -29.84 -9.09
CA THR A 835 6.04 -29.61 -8.76
C THR A 835 5.18 -30.83 -9.04
N ALA A 836 5.39 -31.48 -10.20
CA ALA A 836 4.69 -32.72 -10.51
C ALA A 836 5.06 -33.84 -9.53
N TRP A 837 6.35 -34.06 -9.27
CA TRP A 837 6.82 -35.11 -8.35
C TRP A 837 6.28 -34.95 -6.93
N SER A 838 6.16 -33.71 -6.43
CA SER A 838 5.61 -33.41 -5.10
C SER A 838 4.08 -33.45 -5.01
N ASN A 839 3.39 -33.90 -6.07
CA ASN A 839 1.94 -33.86 -6.22
C ASN A 839 1.36 -32.45 -6.01
N GLY A 840 2.08 -31.40 -6.44
CA GLY A 840 1.65 -30.01 -6.34
C GLY A 840 1.88 -29.34 -4.98
N ARG A 841 2.54 -29.99 -4.01
CA ARG A 841 2.90 -29.37 -2.71
C ARG A 841 3.95 -28.27 -2.87
N ILE A 842 4.98 -28.53 -3.67
CA ILE A 842 6.02 -27.56 -4.02
C ILE A 842 5.63 -26.88 -5.33
N TYR A 843 5.57 -25.55 -5.37
CA TYR A 843 5.23 -24.83 -6.60
C TYR A 843 6.46 -24.29 -7.33
N CYS A 844 6.38 -24.26 -8.66
CA CYS A 844 7.38 -23.68 -9.54
C CYS A 844 7.05 -22.20 -9.75
N PRO A 845 7.90 -21.22 -9.38
CA PRO A 845 7.55 -19.79 -9.49
C PRO A 845 7.82 -19.25 -10.91
N LEU A 846 7.05 -18.23 -11.32
CA LEU A 846 7.39 -17.45 -12.51
C LEU A 846 8.63 -16.61 -12.22
N HIS A 847 9.55 -16.53 -13.17
CA HIS A 847 10.73 -15.70 -13.02
C HIS A 847 11.15 -15.06 -14.35
N LYS A 848 11.78 -13.89 -14.27
CA LYS A 848 12.23 -13.09 -15.41
C LYS A 848 13.54 -12.40 -15.10
N VAL A 849 14.23 -11.93 -16.14
CA VAL A 849 15.45 -11.14 -16.00
C VAL A 849 15.24 -9.81 -16.70
N ILE A 850 15.48 -8.72 -15.99
CA ILE A 850 15.49 -7.36 -16.50
C ILE A 850 16.94 -6.89 -16.56
N ALA A 851 17.45 -6.67 -17.77
CA ALA A 851 18.77 -6.08 -17.98
C ALA A 851 18.67 -4.56 -17.78
N ARG A 852 19.55 -3.96 -16.97
CA ARG A 852 19.53 -2.53 -16.66
C ARG A 852 20.92 -1.90 -16.72
N GLY A 853 20.97 -0.67 -17.21
CA GLY A 853 22.18 0.16 -17.20
C GLY A 853 23.28 -0.34 -18.14
N ALA A 854 24.52 0.03 -17.82
CA ALA A 854 25.67 -0.18 -18.69
C ALA A 854 26.46 -1.48 -18.41
N LYS A 855 26.11 -2.24 -17.37
CA LYS A 855 26.83 -3.47 -16.99
C LYS A 855 26.13 -4.71 -17.51
N GLU A 856 26.91 -5.62 -18.08
CA GLU A 856 26.39 -6.92 -18.53
C GLU A 856 26.15 -7.86 -17.36
N LYS A 857 25.02 -8.56 -17.41
CA LYS A 857 24.70 -9.60 -16.43
C LYS A 857 25.14 -10.95 -16.97
N TYR A 858 25.80 -11.72 -16.12
CA TYR A 858 26.21 -13.09 -16.39
C TYR A 858 25.58 -14.03 -15.38
N SER A 859 25.26 -15.25 -15.79
CA SER A 859 24.75 -16.28 -14.89
C SER A 859 25.28 -17.66 -15.29
N ILE A 860 25.56 -18.49 -14.30
CA ILE A 860 26.00 -19.87 -14.49
C ILE A 860 25.05 -20.72 -13.65
N GLY A 861 24.24 -21.56 -14.31
CA GLY A 861 23.26 -22.40 -13.63
C GLY A 861 23.43 -23.87 -13.97
N ILE A 862 23.10 -24.74 -13.03
CA ILE A 862 22.88 -26.16 -13.30
C ILE A 862 21.40 -26.48 -13.21
N PHE A 863 20.90 -27.25 -14.16
CA PHE A 863 19.50 -27.65 -14.26
C PHE A 863 19.45 -29.18 -14.28
N SER A 864 18.75 -29.79 -13.32
CA SER A 864 18.63 -31.25 -13.22
C SER A 864 17.39 -31.77 -13.95
N PHE A 865 17.52 -32.86 -14.68
CA PHE A 865 16.44 -33.56 -15.36
C PHE A 865 16.46 -35.02 -14.95
N VAL A 866 15.48 -35.45 -14.16
CA VAL A 866 15.31 -36.83 -13.71
C VAL A 866 15.26 -37.79 -14.91
N GLY A 867 16.08 -38.83 -14.89
CA GLY A 867 16.06 -39.87 -15.92
C GLY A 867 14.94 -40.87 -15.71
N GLY A 868 14.48 -41.50 -16.80
CA GLY A 868 13.38 -42.45 -16.76
C GLY A 868 12.01 -41.78 -16.60
N THR A 869 11.07 -42.52 -15.99
CA THR A 869 9.70 -42.05 -15.74
C THR A 869 9.60 -41.39 -14.37
N LEU A 870 9.17 -40.13 -14.35
CA LEU A 870 8.83 -39.39 -13.15
C LEU A 870 7.43 -39.80 -12.69
N LYS A 871 7.36 -40.43 -11.51
CA LYS A 871 6.11 -40.86 -10.86
C LYS A 871 5.97 -40.13 -9.52
N VAL A 872 4.76 -39.69 -9.20
CA VAL A 872 4.39 -39.20 -7.86
C VAL A 872 4.59 -40.32 -6.83
N PRO A 873 5.34 -40.09 -5.74
CA PRO A 873 5.43 -41.03 -4.62
C PRO A 873 4.06 -41.31 -4.04
N ASP A 874 3.75 -42.59 -3.77
CA ASP A 874 2.42 -42.99 -3.28
C ASP A 874 2.14 -42.39 -1.89
N GLU A 875 3.18 -42.12 -1.09
CA GLU A 875 3.11 -41.45 0.21
C GLU A 875 2.71 -39.96 0.14
N LEU A 876 2.73 -39.36 -1.05
CA LEU A 876 2.29 -37.99 -1.30
C LEU A 876 0.85 -37.93 -1.85
N VAL A 877 0.13 -39.05 -1.86
CA VAL A 877 -1.26 -39.13 -2.30
C VAL A 877 -2.14 -39.54 -1.12
N ASP A 878 -3.10 -38.70 -0.78
CA ASP A 878 -4.04 -38.91 0.33
C ASP A 878 -5.43 -38.36 -0.04
N GLU A 879 -6.42 -38.49 0.85
CA GLU A 879 -7.80 -38.01 0.59
C GLU A 879 -7.87 -36.48 0.40
N GLU A 880 -6.98 -35.73 1.06
CA GLU A 880 -6.94 -34.26 0.99
C GLU A 880 -6.16 -33.76 -0.23
N ASN A 881 -5.19 -34.54 -0.72
CA ASN A 881 -4.42 -34.27 -1.94
C ASN A 881 -4.38 -35.51 -2.85
N PRO A 882 -5.47 -35.76 -3.63
CA PRO A 882 -5.55 -36.89 -4.55
C PRO A 882 -4.49 -36.78 -5.65
N LEU A 883 -4.25 -37.86 -6.41
CA LEU A 883 -3.25 -37.86 -7.49
C LEU A 883 -3.60 -36.82 -8.56
N ARG A 884 -2.75 -35.80 -8.73
CA ARG A 884 -2.98 -34.67 -9.66
C ARG A 884 -2.22 -34.80 -10.96
N PHE A 885 -1.11 -35.54 -10.96
CA PHE A 885 -0.19 -35.64 -12.09
C PHE A 885 -0.01 -37.09 -12.52
N ARG A 886 -0.19 -37.35 -13.82
CA ARG A 886 0.15 -38.66 -14.43
C ARG A 886 1.66 -38.85 -14.44
N GLU A 887 2.12 -40.09 -14.52
CA GLU A 887 3.54 -40.38 -14.73
C GLU A 887 3.98 -39.99 -16.15
N PHE A 888 5.21 -39.46 -16.29
CA PHE A 888 5.76 -39.04 -17.58
C PHE A 888 7.29 -39.08 -17.56
N SER A 889 7.93 -39.17 -18.72
CA SER A 889 9.39 -38.97 -18.81
C SER A 889 9.75 -37.51 -19.09
N ASN A 890 10.91 -37.03 -18.62
CA ASN A 890 11.35 -35.65 -18.93
C ASN A 890 11.48 -35.41 -20.43
N LEU A 891 11.84 -36.42 -21.22
CA LEU A 891 11.89 -36.30 -22.68
C LEU A 891 10.49 -36.17 -23.29
N GLU A 892 9.52 -36.95 -22.82
CA GLU A 892 8.10 -36.79 -23.19
C GLU A 892 7.59 -35.40 -22.82
N PHE A 893 7.87 -34.93 -21.61
CA PHE A 893 7.45 -33.60 -21.15
C PHE A 893 8.10 -32.47 -21.95
N LEU A 894 9.39 -32.57 -22.26
CA LEU A 894 10.09 -31.58 -23.09
C LEU A 894 9.64 -31.64 -24.54
N ASN A 895 9.28 -32.82 -25.08
CA ASN A 895 8.74 -32.95 -26.43
C ASN A 895 7.30 -32.46 -26.49
N TYR A 896 6.45 -32.75 -25.49
CA TYR A 896 5.13 -32.15 -25.33
C TYR A 896 5.25 -30.63 -25.23
N CYS A 897 6.16 -30.11 -24.41
CA CYS A 897 6.42 -28.66 -24.36
C CYS A 897 6.92 -28.13 -25.70
N LYS A 898 7.76 -28.86 -26.45
CA LYS A 898 8.15 -28.46 -27.81
C LYS A 898 7.00 -28.55 -28.79
N GLU A 899 6.09 -29.50 -28.68
CA GLU A 899 4.91 -29.62 -29.53
C GLU A 899 3.91 -28.51 -29.19
N VAL A 900 3.76 -28.18 -27.91
CA VAL A 900 2.95 -27.07 -27.37
C VAL A 900 3.57 -25.68 -27.64
N VAL A 901 4.91 -25.58 -27.70
CA VAL A 901 5.67 -24.34 -27.99
C VAL A 901 5.96 -24.20 -29.49
N SER A 902 6.10 -25.29 -30.25
CA SER A 902 6.05 -25.28 -31.72
C SER A 902 4.62 -25.11 -32.22
N SER A 903 3.63 -25.38 -31.37
CA SER A 903 2.27 -24.87 -31.46
C SER A 903 2.10 -23.51 -30.77
N GLU A 904 3.14 -22.67 -30.67
CA GLU A 904 2.89 -21.23 -30.65
C GLU A 904 2.11 -20.91 -31.93
N ASN A 905 0.81 -20.76 -31.69
CA ASN A 905 -0.35 -20.90 -32.56
C ASN A 905 -1.22 -22.11 -32.14
N ILE A 906 -1.74 -22.09 -30.89
CA ILE A 906 -3.17 -22.36 -30.74
C ILE A 906 -3.84 -21.23 -31.51
N ARG A 907 -3.94 -21.44 -32.83
CA ARG A 907 -4.86 -20.68 -33.66
C ARG A 907 -6.21 -21.27 -33.39
N LEU A 908 -7.20 -20.39 -33.28
CA LEU A 908 -8.57 -20.84 -33.38
C LEU A 908 -8.72 -21.66 -34.67
N PRO A 909 -9.57 -22.70 -34.69
CA PRO A 909 -9.83 -23.46 -35.90
C PRO A 909 -10.12 -22.49 -37.06
N LEU A 910 -9.34 -22.58 -38.14
CA LEU A 910 -9.55 -21.74 -39.32
C LEU A 910 -10.53 -22.45 -40.25
N ILE A 911 -11.77 -22.00 -40.27
CA ILE A 911 -12.86 -22.58 -41.06
C ILE A 911 -13.08 -21.76 -42.33
N ASN A 912 -13.15 -22.44 -43.47
CA ASN A 912 -13.30 -21.81 -44.78
C ASN A 912 -14.75 -21.86 -45.27
N PHE A 913 -15.39 -20.69 -45.36
CA PHE A 913 -16.76 -20.50 -45.84
C PHE A 913 -16.87 -20.16 -47.34
N SER A 914 -15.74 -20.17 -48.05
CA SER A 914 -15.68 -19.84 -49.48
C SER A 914 -16.21 -21.00 -50.33
N ASN A 915 -17.06 -20.70 -51.32
CA ASN A 915 -17.63 -21.66 -52.28
C ASN A 915 -18.41 -22.86 -51.68
N ILE A 916 -18.97 -22.72 -50.48
CA ILE A 916 -19.84 -23.77 -49.91
C ILE A 916 -21.23 -23.72 -50.54
N LYS A 917 -21.79 -24.88 -50.89
CA LYS A 917 -23.18 -25.05 -51.32
C LYS A 917 -23.91 -25.93 -50.31
N GLU A 918 -25.12 -25.54 -49.92
CA GLU A 918 -25.96 -26.33 -49.00
C GLU A 918 -26.15 -27.77 -49.54
N GLN A 919 -26.24 -28.74 -48.62
CA GLN A 919 -26.44 -30.16 -48.92
C GLN A 919 -25.32 -30.82 -49.75
N SER A 920 -24.16 -30.17 -49.89
CA SER A 920 -22.97 -30.80 -50.49
C SER A 920 -22.17 -31.57 -49.44
N PRO A 921 -21.27 -32.49 -49.87
CA PRO A 921 -20.31 -33.10 -48.94
C PRO A 921 -19.41 -32.07 -48.22
N THR A 922 -19.16 -30.93 -48.87
CA THR A 922 -18.40 -29.82 -48.26
C THR A 922 -19.21 -29.07 -47.21
N TRP A 923 -20.53 -28.97 -47.35
CA TRP A 923 -21.41 -28.43 -46.31
C TRP A 923 -21.37 -29.27 -45.05
N GLU A 924 -21.53 -30.60 -45.18
CA GLU A 924 -21.48 -31.52 -44.02
C GLU A 924 -20.13 -31.48 -43.30
N ALA A 925 -19.02 -31.42 -44.05
CA ALA A 925 -17.68 -31.34 -43.47
C ALA A 925 -17.42 -30.02 -42.73
N VAL A 926 -17.86 -28.88 -43.29
CA VAL A 926 -17.70 -27.57 -42.64
C VAL A 926 -18.65 -27.43 -41.46
N LYS A 927 -19.88 -27.93 -41.58
CA LYS A 927 -20.86 -27.97 -40.49
C LYS A 927 -20.33 -28.71 -39.26
N ALA A 928 -19.66 -29.86 -39.46
CA ALA A 928 -19.01 -30.60 -38.39
C ALA A 928 -17.88 -29.80 -37.72
N GLN A 929 -17.00 -29.16 -38.51
CA GLN A 929 -15.92 -28.30 -37.99
C GLN A 929 -16.47 -27.11 -37.19
N VAL A 930 -17.58 -26.51 -37.64
CA VAL A 930 -18.25 -25.43 -36.92
C VAL A 930 -18.76 -25.93 -35.58
N LEU A 931 -19.46 -27.07 -35.54
CA LEU A 931 -19.97 -27.60 -34.28
C LEU A 931 -18.83 -27.90 -33.29
N GLU A 932 -17.80 -28.62 -33.74
CA GLU A 932 -16.64 -28.99 -32.93
C GLU A 932 -15.93 -27.74 -32.37
N ALA A 933 -15.66 -26.74 -33.22
CA ALA A 933 -15.00 -25.52 -32.79
C ALA A 933 -15.83 -24.74 -31.75
N LEU A 934 -17.16 -24.73 -31.87
CA LEU A 934 -18.06 -24.05 -30.94
C LEU A 934 -18.29 -24.82 -29.63
N GLN A 935 -18.15 -26.14 -29.64
CA GLN A 935 -18.17 -26.97 -28.43
C GLN A 935 -16.84 -26.89 -27.67
N GLU A 936 -15.71 -26.90 -28.37
CA GLU A 936 -14.38 -26.97 -27.74
C GLU A 936 -13.82 -25.58 -27.38
N TYR A 937 -13.92 -24.61 -28.29
CA TYR A 937 -13.29 -23.29 -28.14
C TYR A 937 -14.28 -22.15 -27.94
N GLY A 938 -15.55 -22.35 -28.33
CA GLY A 938 -16.57 -21.31 -28.34
C GLY A 938 -16.41 -20.26 -29.45
N CYS A 939 -15.36 -20.34 -30.26
CA CYS A 939 -15.13 -19.47 -31.41
C CYS A 939 -14.16 -20.11 -32.43
N PHE A 940 -14.11 -19.54 -33.64
CA PHE A 940 -13.23 -19.97 -34.72
C PHE A 940 -12.81 -18.76 -35.59
N GLU A 941 -11.71 -18.91 -36.32
CA GLU A 941 -11.34 -17.96 -37.39
C GLU A 941 -12.08 -18.34 -38.68
N ALA A 942 -12.67 -17.36 -39.37
CA ALA A 942 -13.40 -17.61 -40.62
C ALA A 942 -12.71 -16.97 -41.82
N THR A 943 -12.55 -17.74 -42.90
CA THR A 943 -12.29 -17.17 -44.22
C THR A 943 -13.59 -17.10 -45.01
N PHE A 944 -13.90 -15.91 -45.53
CA PHE A 944 -15.15 -15.64 -46.24
C PHE A 944 -14.89 -14.69 -47.40
N ASP A 945 -15.01 -15.20 -48.62
CA ASP A 945 -14.65 -14.52 -49.87
C ASP A 945 -15.67 -13.46 -50.30
N ARG A 946 -16.92 -13.55 -49.83
CA ARG A 946 -17.98 -12.57 -50.16
C ARG A 946 -17.73 -11.18 -49.59
N VAL A 947 -16.81 -11.00 -48.64
CA VAL A 947 -16.36 -9.68 -48.14
C VAL A 947 -15.01 -9.32 -48.76
N PRO A 948 -14.99 -8.60 -49.88
CA PRO A 948 -13.77 -8.38 -50.65
C PRO A 948 -12.83 -7.40 -49.95
N ILE A 949 -11.53 -7.50 -50.25
CA ILE A 949 -10.49 -6.75 -49.54
C ILE A 949 -10.59 -5.23 -49.72
N ASN A 950 -11.12 -4.77 -50.85
CA ASN A 950 -11.38 -3.35 -51.13
C ASN A 950 -12.48 -2.80 -50.22
N LEU A 951 -13.54 -3.57 -49.96
CA LEU A 951 -14.59 -3.18 -49.01
C LEU A 951 -14.03 -3.09 -47.59
N ARG A 952 -13.23 -4.09 -47.15
CA ARG A 952 -12.56 -4.07 -45.84
C ARG A 952 -11.69 -2.82 -45.66
N LYS A 953 -10.89 -2.47 -46.68
CA LYS A 953 -10.07 -1.25 -46.66
C LYS A 953 -10.93 0.01 -46.56
N SER A 954 -12.02 0.08 -47.31
CA SER A 954 -12.94 1.23 -47.31
C SER A 954 -13.61 1.43 -45.94
N VAL A 955 -14.02 0.34 -45.29
CA VAL A 955 -14.55 0.38 -43.92
C VAL A 955 -13.49 0.89 -42.95
N ILE A 956 -12.29 0.30 -42.93
CA ILE A 956 -11.21 0.71 -42.01
C ILE A 956 -10.83 2.18 -42.20
N GLU A 957 -10.77 2.67 -43.44
CA GLU A 957 -10.48 4.09 -43.71
C GLU A 957 -11.59 5.01 -43.19
N GLY A 958 -12.85 4.61 -43.36
CA GLY A 958 -13.97 5.32 -42.75
C GLY A 958 -13.98 5.29 -41.22
N LEU A 959 -13.50 4.19 -40.59
CA LEU A 959 -13.33 4.14 -39.14
C LEU A 959 -12.31 5.15 -38.64
N LYS A 960 -11.18 5.30 -39.34
CA LYS A 960 -10.18 6.34 -38.99
C LYS A 960 -10.83 7.72 -39.01
N GLN A 961 -11.53 8.05 -40.10
CA GLN A 961 -12.25 9.33 -40.21
C GLN A 961 -13.28 9.52 -39.10
N LEU A 962 -14.00 8.46 -38.71
CA LEU A 962 -14.98 8.49 -37.63
C LEU A 962 -14.33 8.74 -36.26
N PHE A 963 -13.23 8.06 -35.95
CA PHE A 963 -12.55 8.19 -34.67
C PHE A 963 -11.71 9.48 -34.55
N ASP A 964 -11.30 10.05 -35.68
CA ASP A 964 -10.64 11.37 -35.77
C ASP A 964 -11.62 12.55 -35.58
N LEU A 965 -12.94 12.31 -35.59
CA LEU A 965 -13.91 13.34 -35.26
C LEU A 965 -13.74 13.85 -33.83
N PRO A 966 -14.06 15.13 -33.57
CA PRO A 966 -14.06 15.68 -32.22
C PRO A 966 -14.91 14.84 -31.25
N LEU A 967 -14.48 14.77 -29.99
CA LEU A 967 -15.19 14.02 -28.95
C LEU A 967 -16.66 14.44 -28.83
N GLU A 968 -16.96 15.73 -29.00
CA GLU A 968 -18.32 16.25 -28.98
C GLU A 968 -19.22 15.57 -30.03
N ASN A 969 -18.73 15.36 -31.25
CA ASN A 969 -19.47 14.64 -32.30
C ASN A 969 -19.73 13.19 -31.88
N LYS A 970 -18.71 12.50 -31.36
CA LYS A 970 -18.83 11.10 -30.94
C LYS A 970 -19.80 10.94 -29.76
N LEU A 971 -19.81 11.89 -28.82
CA LEU A 971 -20.74 11.95 -27.69
C LEU A 971 -22.22 12.16 -28.08
N ARG A 972 -22.51 12.53 -29.34
CA ARG A 972 -23.89 12.58 -29.86
C ARG A 972 -24.47 11.19 -30.07
N ASN A 973 -23.63 10.16 -30.26
CA ASN A 973 -24.08 8.77 -30.33
C ASN A 973 -24.42 8.25 -28.92
N ARG A 974 -25.65 8.52 -28.46
CA ARG A 974 -26.14 8.06 -27.15
C ARG A 974 -27.18 6.96 -27.33
N SER A 975 -27.20 6.01 -26.41
CA SER A 975 -28.24 4.99 -26.32
C SER A 975 -28.63 4.76 -24.87
N ASN A 976 -29.92 4.55 -24.62
CA ASN A 976 -30.43 4.16 -23.30
C ASN A 976 -30.12 2.69 -22.97
N THR A 977 -29.81 1.89 -23.99
CA THR A 977 -29.36 0.52 -23.79
C THR A 977 -27.84 0.51 -23.62
N PRO A 978 -27.32 -0.10 -22.54
CA PRO A 978 -25.89 -0.14 -22.27
C PRO A 978 -25.09 -0.61 -23.50
N TYR A 979 -23.96 0.08 -23.77
CA TYR A 979 -23.01 -0.28 -24.83
C TYR A 979 -23.51 -0.19 -26.29
N HIS A 980 -24.73 0.31 -26.53
CA HIS A 980 -25.24 0.54 -27.90
C HIS A 980 -24.91 1.92 -28.49
N GLY A 981 -24.30 2.81 -27.71
CA GLY A 981 -23.85 4.14 -28.15
C GLY A 981 -22.32 4.29 -28.10
N TYR A 982 -21.83 5.51 -27.90
CA TYR A 982 -20.43 5.83 -27.68
C TYR A 982 -19.94 5.32 -26.31
N VAL A 983 -18.75 4.72 -26.28
CA VAL A 983 -18.02 4.36 -25.07
C VAL A 983 -16.59 4.89 -25.21
N GLY A 984 -16.23 5.85 -24.35
CA GLY A 984 -14.91 6.47 -24.34
C GLY A 984 -13.89 5.74 -23.47
N GLN A 985 -12.67 6.27 -23.45
CA GLN A 985 -11.57 5.79 -22.62
C GLN A 985 -11.86 5.99 -21.14
N TYR A 986 -11.54 4.99 -20.31
CA TYR A 986 -11.64 5.06 -18.84
C TYR A 986 -10.48 4.35 -18.16
N ALA A 987 -10.21 4.68 -16.89
CA ALA A 987 -8.95 4.37 -16.19
C ALA A 987 -8.52 2.88 -16.24
N MET A 988 -9.47 1.95 -16.28
CA MET A 988 -9.16 0.51 -16.36
C MET A 988 -8.80 0.00 -17.76
N VAL A 989 -9.21 0.71 -18.83
CA VAL A 989 -8.90 0.38 -20.24
C VAL A 989 -8.61 1.67 -21.03
N PRO A 990 -7.49 2.36 -20.71
CA PRO A 990 -7.22 3.71 -21.19
C PRO A 990 -6.99 3.79 -22.71
N LEU A 991 -6.83 2.66 -23.39
CA LEU A 991 -6.59 2.60 -24.84
C LEU A 991 -7.88 2.43 -25.65
N TYR A 992 -9.01 2.11 -25.03
CA TYR A 992 -10.24 1.69 -25.71
C TYR A 992 -11.21 2.83 -25.99
N GLU A 993 -11.73 2.86 -27.22
CA GLU A 993 -12.83 3.74 -27.63
C GLU A 993 -13.76 2.98 -28.59
N SER A 994 -15.08 3.22 -28.55
CA SER A 994 -16.02 2.55 -29.45
C SER A 994 -17.33 3.30 -29.70
N LEU A 995 -18.01 2.95 -30.81
CA LEU A 995 -19.34 3.45 -31.18
C LEU A 995 -20.24 2.29 -31.60
N GLY A 996 -21.53 2.36 -31.27
CA GLY A 996 -22.56 1.44 -31.75
C GLY A 996 -23.46 2.05 -32.83
N LEU A 997 -23.87 1.21 -33.79
CA LEU A 997 -24.83 1.51 -34.87
C LEU A 997 -25.94 0.46 -34.82
N GLN A 998 -27.12 0.86 -34.34
CA GLN A 998 -28.27 -0.03 -34.24
C GLN A 998 -28.93 -0.27 -35.61
N ASP A 999 -29.43 -1.49 -35.80
CA ASP A 999 -30.14 -1.94 -37.01
C ASP A 999 -29.32 -1.70 -38.30
N ALA A 1000 -28.09 -2.22 -38.31
CA ALA A 1000 -27.10 -1.99 -39.37
C ALA A 1000 -27.44 -2.60 -40.75
N LEU A 1001 -28.62 -3.23 -40.90
CA LEU A 1001 -29.18 -3.63 -42.20
C LEU A 1001 -30.25 -2.64 -42.71
N SER A 1002 -30.53 -1.57 -41.96
CA SER A 1002 -31.47 -0.53 -42.38
C SER A 1002 -30.72 0.67 -42.94
N PRO A 1003 -30.82 0.96 -44.26
CA PRO A 1003 -30.10 2.08 -44.88
C PRO A 1003 -30.46 3.43 -44.23
N GLY A 1004 -31.72 3.58 -43.80
CA GLY A 1004 -32.19 4.77 -43.09
C GLY A 1004 -31.52 4.97 -41.72
N LYS A 1005 -31.21 3.89 -41.00
CA LYS A 1005 -30.52 3.94 -39.70
C LYS A 1005 -29.03 4.26 -39.86
N ILE A 1006 -28.38 3.68 -40.86
CA ILE A 1006 -27.00 4.01 -41.23
C ILE A 1006 -26.90 5.48 -41.63
N LYS A 1007 -27.80 5.97 -42.49
CA LYS A 1007 -27.85 7.38 -42.89
C LYS A 1007 -28.10 8.32 -41.71
N SER A 1008 -28.96 7.92 -40.76
CA SER A 1008 -29.20 8.68 -39.53
C SER A 1008 -27.94 8.76 -38.67
N PHE A 1009 -27.21 7.66 -38.53
CA PHE A 1009 -25.93 7.63 -37.83
C PHE A 1009 -24.88 8.53 -38.51
N THR A 1010 -24.75 8.45 -39.84
CA THR A 1010 -23.73 9.27 -40.54
C THR A 1010 -24.06 10.75 -40.52
N ASN A 1011 -25.34 11.14 -40.64
CA ASN A 1011 -25.76 12.54 -40.45
C ASN A 1011 -25.56 13.03 -39.01
N LEU A 1012 -25.55 12.14 -38.02
CA LEU A 1012 -25.27 12.48 -36.62
C LEU A 1012 -23.78 12.79 -36.41
N MET A 1013 -22.89 12.04 -37.08
CA MET A 1013 -21.44 12.17 -36.95
C MET A 1013 -20.87 13.30 -37.82
N TRP A 1014 -21.35 13.43 -39.06
CA TRP A 1014 -20.89 14.41 -40.05
C TRP A 1014 -22.03 15.34 -40.46
N ALA A 1015 -21.78 16.66 -40.46
CA ALA A 1015 -22.79 17.68 -40.78
C ALA A 1015 -23.37 17.56 -42.21
N GLN A 1016 -22.59 17.03 -43.16
CA GLN A 1016 -23.01 16.77 -44.54
C GLN A 1016 -23.25 15.27 -44.82
N GLY A 1017 -23.24 14.45 -43.77
CA GLY A 1017 -23.20 12.99 -43.88
C GLY A 1017 -21.85 12.47 -44.39
N ASN A 1018 -21.76 11.15 -44.57
CA ASN A 1018 -20.60 10.49 -45.20
C ASN A 1018 -21.12 9.34 -46.07
N PRO A 1019 -21.44 9.58 -47.36
CA PRO A 1019 -22.07 8.57 -48.22
C PRO A 1019 -21.15 7.39 -48.48
N THR A 1020 -19.84 7.62 -48.66
CA THR A 1020 -18.85 6.56 -48.85
C THR A 1020 -18.75 5.65 -47.63
N PHE A 1021 -18.76 6.20 -46.42
CA PHE A 1021 -18.78 5.38 -45.19
C PHE A 1021 -20.12 4.65 -45.01
N SER A 1022 -21.23 5.31 -45.35
CA SER A 1022 -22.57 4.72 -45.26
C SER A 1022 -22.68 3.48 -46.16
N GLU A 1023 -22.33 3.61 -47.43
CA GLU A 1023 -22.35 2.52 -48.42
C GLU A 1023 -21.40 1.38 -48.03
N ALA A 1024 -20.21 1.70 -47.53
CA ALA A 1024 -19.24 0.70 -47.09
C ALA A 1024 -19.74 -0.10 -45.87
N ILE A 1025 -20.31 0.56 -44.86
CA ILE A 1025 -20.87 -0.11 -43.68
C ILE A 1025 -22.12 -0.92 -44.03
N GLU A 1026 -22.99 -0.39 -44.89
CA GLU A 1026 -24.19 -1.09 -45.36
C GLU A 1026 -23.82 -2.39 -46.07
N THR A 1027 -22.99 -2.30 -47.11
CA THR A 1027 -22.52 -3.47 -47.88
C THR A 1027 -21.78 -4.48 -46.99
N PHE A 1028 -20.94 -4.00 -46.06
CA PHE A 1028 -20.21 -4.87 -45.14
C PHE A 1028 -21.14 -5.60 -44.17
N SER A 1029 -22.14 -4.90 -43.63
CA SER A 1029 -23.10 -5.46 -42.69
C SER A 1029 -24.00 -6.50 -43.36
N GLU A 1030 -24.47 -6.21 -44.59
CA GLU A 1030 -25.24 -7.16 -45.38
C GLU A 1030 -24.46 -8.45 -45.63
N GLN A 1031 -23.24 -8.35 -46.15
CA GLN A 1031 -22.41 -9.52 -46.46
C GLN A 1031 -22.07 -10.33 -45.20
N LEU A 1032 -21.73 -9.67 -44.09
CA LEU A 1032 -21.39 -10.36 -42.85
C LEU A 1032 -22.62 -10.98 -42.16
N SER A 1033 -23.83 -10.42 -42.38
CA SER A 1033 -25.07 -11.04 -41.93
C SER A 1033 -25.38 -12.36 -42.63
N GLU A 1034 -24.95 -12.53 -43.88
CA GLU A 1034 -25.08 -13.81 -44.59
C GLU A 1034 -24.20 -14.90 -43.96
N LEU A 1035 -22.99 -14.55 -43.51
CA LEU A 1035 -22.13 -15.48 -42.78
C LEU A 1035 -22.76 -15.90 -41.45
N ASP A 1036 -23.34 -14.96 -40.69
CA ASP A 1036 -24.09 -15.27 -39.46
C ASP A 1036 -25.24 -16.25 -39.72
N LYS A 1037 -26.04 -16.03 -40.76
CA LYS A 1037 -27.14 -16.93 -41.14
C LYS A 1037 -26.63 -18.34 -41.52
N ILE A 1038 -25.52 -18.44 -42.26
CA ILE A 1038 -24.90 -19.72 -42.62
C ILE A 1038 -24.45 -20.48 -41.38
N VAL A 1039 -23.72 -19.82 -40.47
CA VAL A 1039 -23.21 -20.44 -39.25
C VAL A 1039 -24.35 -20.90 -38.35
N ARG A 1040 -25.40 -20.10 -38.17
CA ARG A 1040 -26.59 -20.50 -37.41
C ARG A 1040 -27.29 -21.69 -38.03
N ARG A 1041 -27.46 -21.70 -39.36
CA ARG A 1041 -28.06 -22.85 -40.06
C ARG A 1041 -27.27 -24.12 -39.78
N MET A 1042 -25.94 -24.08 -39.92
CA MET A 1042 -25.06 -25.21 -39.62
C MET A 1042 -25.21 -25.68 -38.17
N VAL A 1043 -25.27 -24.77 -37.19
CA VAL A 1043 -25.46 -25.13 -35.78
C VAL A 1043 -26.81 -25.81 -35.54
N LEU A 1044 -27.90 -25.28 -36.10
CA LEU A 1044 -29.24 -25.84 -35.92
C LEU A 1044 -29.35 -27.24 -36.56
N GLU A 1045 -28.82 -27.41 -37.77
CA GLU A 1045 -28.77 -28.72 -38.45
C GLU A 1045 -27.91 -29.73 -37.69
N SER A 1046 -26.75 -29.31 -37.17
CA SER A 1046 -25.87 -30.15 -36.36
C SER A 1046 -26.51 -30.67 -35.07
N LEU A 1047 -27.47 -29.92 -34.52
CA LEU A 1047 -28.18 -30.25 -33.29
C LEU A 1047 -29.55 -30.90 -33.55
N GLY A 1048 -29.96 -31.08 -34.81
CA GLY A 1048 -31.28 -31.64 -35.18
C GLY A 1048 -32.45 -30.71 -34.86
N LEU A 1049 -32.24 -29.40 -34.97
CA LEU A 1049 -33.18 -28.34 -34.56
C LEU A 1049 -33.75 -27.55 -35.75
N GLU A 1050 -33.79 -28.13 -36.95
CA GLU A 1050 -34.17 -27.45 -38.19
C GLU A 1050 -35.59 -26.87 -38.15
N LYS A 1051 -36.49 -27.45 -37.36
CA LYS A 1051 -37.85 -26.93 -37.19
C LYS A 1051 -37.93 -25.54 -36.55
N TYR A 1052 -36.88 -25.10 -35.85
CA TYR A 1052 -36.81 -23.76 -35.23
C TYR A 1052 -36.07 -22.73 -36.10
N MET A 1053 -35.68 -23.09 -37.33
CA MET A 1053 -34.83 -22.26 -38.20
C MET A 1053 -35.41 -20.87 -38.48
N ASP A 1054 -36.65 -20.81 -38.95
CA ASP A 1054 -37.28 -19.54 -39.34
C ASP A 1054 -37.52 -18.63 -38.13
N GLU A 1055 -37.89 -19.20 -36.99
CA GLU A 1055 -38.06 -18.48 -35.73
C GLU A 1055 -36.72 -17.91 -35.25
N HIS A 1056 -35.67 -18.74 -35.20
CA HIS A 1056 -34.35 -18.35 -34.69
C HIS A 1056 -33.71 -17.26 -35.55
N LEU A 1057 -33.72 -17.42 -36.88
CA LEU A 1057 -33.21 -16.40 -37.82
C LEU A 1057 -34.05 -15.12 -37.80
N GLY A 1058 -35.36 -15.23 -37.59
CA GLY A 1058 -36.28 -14.10 -37.49
C GLY A 1058 -36.23 -13.35 -36.15
N SER A 1059 -35.62 -13.94 -35.12
CA SER A 1059 -35.63 -13.41 -33.75
C SER A 1059 -34.64 -12.27 -33.48
N THR A 1060 -33.71 -11.96 -34.40
CA THR A 1060 -32.62 -11.01 -34.17
C THR A 1060 -32.63 -9.74 -35.02
N ASN A 1061 -32.08 -8.66 -34.46
CA ASN A 1061 -31.61 -7.48 -35.18
C ASN A 1061 -30.07 -7.44 -35.17
N TYR A 1062 -29.47 -6.60 -36.01
CA TYR A 1062 -28.01 -6.46 -36.10
C TYR A 1062 -27.53 -5.12 -35.55
N LEU A 1063 -26.64 -5.16 -34.57
CA LEU A 1063 -25.87 -4.02 -34.09
C LEU A 1063 -24.46 -4.11 -34.68
N VAL A 1064 -24.02 -3.06 -35.37
CA VAL A 1064 -22.59 -2.91 -35.67
C VAL A 1064 -21.94 -2.16 -34.52
N ARG A 1065 -20.80 -2.63 -34.04
CA ARG A 1065 -19.92 -1.81 -33.22
C ARG A 1065 -18.58 -1.64 -33.90
N VAL A 1066 -18.06 -0.43 -33.80
CA VAL A 1066 -16.73 -0.07 -34.25
C VAL A 1066 -15.88 0.27 -33.03
N GLN A 1067 -14.64 -0.19 -33.00
CA GLN A 1067 -13.72 0.04 -31.88
C GLN A 1067 -12.37 0.54 -32.40
N LYS A 1068 -11.75 1.38 -31.58
CA LYS A 1068 -10.38 1.84 -31.73
C LYS A 1068 -9.62 1.49 -30.45
N TYR A 1069 -8.41 1.01 -30.63
CA TYR A 1069 -7.44 0.82 -29.57
C TYR A 1069 -6.21 1.66 -29.88
N ASP A 1070 -5.88 2.58 -28.99
CA ASP A 1070 -4.66 3.37 -29.13
C ASP A 1070 -3.43 2.45 -29.04
N GLY A 1071 -2.49 2.62 -29.96
CA GLY A 1071 -1.22 1.93 -29.94
C GLY A 1071 -0.42 2.36 -28.71
N PRO A 1072 -0.05 1.46 -27.79
CA PRO A 1072 0.80 1.81 -26.68
C PRO A 1072 2.13 2.37 -27.19
N LYS A 1073 2.52 3.57 -26.75
CA LYS A 1073 3.85 4.18 -27.02
C LYS A 1073 4.99 3.48 -26.26
N THR A 1074 4.85 2.18 -26.01
CA THR A 1074 5.71 1.33 -25.21
C THR A 1074 5.78 -0.04 -25.87
N HIS A 1075 6.96 -0.68 -25.86
CA HIS A 1075 7.13 -2.04 -26.40
C HIS A 1075 6.52 -3.15 -25.51
N GLU A 1076 5.90 -2.79 -24.38
CA GLU A 1076 5.19 -3.73 -23.50
C GLU A 1076 3.72 -3.90 -23.93
N PRO A 1077 3.18 -5.14 -23.96
CA PRO A 1077 1.77 -5.39 -24.20
C PRO A 1077 0.88 -4.67 -23.17
N LYS A 1078 0.03 -3.75 -23.63
CA LYS A 1078 -0.94 -3.06 -22.77
C LYS A 1078 -2.34 -3.63 -22.92
N LEU A 1079 -3.10 -3.57 -21.84
CA LEU A 1079 -4.50 -4.00 -21.85
C LEU A 1079 -5.31 -3.03 -22.74
N GLY A 1080 -5.82 -3.56 -23.85
CA GLY A 1080 -6.76 -2.86 -24.72
C GLY A 1080 -8.19 -2.97 -24.19
N LEU A 1081 -8.62 -4.16 -23.77
CA LEU A 1081 -9.94 -4.40 -23.17
C LEU A 1081 -9.84 -5.54 -22.15
N THR A 1082 -10.51 -5.40 -21.01
CA THR A 1082 -10.56 -6.40 -19.94
C THR A 1082 -11.13 -7.73 -20.43
N ALA A 1083 -10.81 -8.82 -19.72
CA ALA A 1083 -11.41 -10.12 -20.01
C ALA A 1083 -12.94 -10.08 -19.81
N HIS A 1084 -13.69 -10.56 -20.79
CA HIS A 1084 -15.15 -10.56 -20.81
C HIS A 1084 -15.69 -11.62 -21.79
N THR A 1085 -17.02 -11.75 -21.82
CA THR A 1085 -17.77 -12.56 -22.79
C THR A 1085 -18.81 -11.67 -23.46
N ASP A 1086 -18.90 -11.72 -24.79
CA ASP A 1086 -19.91 -10.96 -25.57
C ASP A 1086 -21.33 -11.44 -25.26
N LYS A 1087 -22.35 -10.58 -25.37
CA LYS A 1087 -23.71 -10.87 -24.85
C LYS A 1087 -24.85 -10.76 -25.86
N ASN A 1088 -24.68 -11.40 -27.02
CA ASN A 1088 -25.64 -11.38 -28.14
C ASN A 1088 -25.95 -12.82 -28.64
N ILE A 1089 -27.01 -13.04 -29.43
CA ILE A 1089 -27.28 -14.37 -30.04
C ILE A 1089 -26.11 -14.78 -30.93
N VAL A 1090 -25.57 -13.84 -31.71
CA VAL A 1090 -24.26 -13.99 -32.33
C VAL A 1090 -23.40 -12.74 -32.08
N THR A 1091 -22.40 -12.90 -31.22
CA THR A 1091 -21.01 -12.57 -31.57
C THR A 1091 -20.19 -13.86 -31.65
N ILE A 1092 -20.95 -14.97 -31.72
CA ILE A 1092 -20.67 -16.34 -31.33
C ILE A 1092 -20.16 -16.34 -29.87
N LEU A 1093 -20.98 -16.36 -28.78
CA LEU A 1093 -21.92 -17.45 -28.44
C LEU A 1093 -22.93 -17.23 -27.27
N PHE A 1094 -23.20 -16.04 -26.74
CA PHE A 1094 -23.91 -15.97 -25.44
C PHE A 1094 -25.42 -16.20 -25.44
N GLY A 1095 -26.15 -15.84 -26.51
CA GLY A 1095 -27.57 -16.20 -26.62
C GLY A 1095 -27.80 -17.68 -26.97
N ASN A 1096 -26.81 -18.31 -27.61
CA ASN A 1096 -26.89 -19.72 -28.00
C ASN A 1096 -26.59 -20.65 -26.83
N GLU A 1097 -25.79 -20.28 -25.84
CA GLU A 1097 -25.57 -21.10 -24.64
C GLU A 1097 -26.87 -21.36 -23.86
N ALA A 1098 -27.72 -20.34 -23.68
CA ALA A 1098 -29.04 -20.52 -23.08
C ALA A 1098 -30.00 -21.32 -23.98
N TRP A 1099 -29.96 -21.06 -25.29
CA TRP A 1099 -30.84 -21.70 -26.25
C TRP A 1099 -30.49 -23.18 -26.47
N THR A 1100 -29.20 -23.55 -26.47
CA THR A 1100 -28.74 -24.94 -26.61
C THR A 1100 -28.62 -25.67 -25.26
N ASN A 1101 -29.15 -25.07 -24.18
CA ASN A 1101 -29.11 -25.64 -22.83
C ASN A 1101 -27.68 -26.02 -22.38
N GLY A 1102 -26.69 -25.17 -22.68
CA GLY A 1102 -25.29 -25.35 -22.28
C GLY A 1102 -24.43 -26.20 -23.22
N ARG A 1103 -24.95 -26.68 -24.35
CA ARG A 1103 -24.18 -27.50 -25.33
C ARG A 1103 -23.14 -26.72 -26.14
N LEU A 1104 -23.24 -25.38 -26.17
CA LEU A 1104 -22.25 -24.49 -26.79
C LEU A 1104 -21.80 -23.46 -25.76
N HIS A 1105 -20.51 -23.13 -25.74
CA HIS A 1105 -19.90 -22.28 -24.70
C HIS A 1105 -19.49 -20.92 -25.21
N SER A 1106 -19.76 -19.88 -24.44
CA SER A 1106 -19.33 -18.53 -24.78
C SER A 1106 -17.87 -18.28 -24.39
N PRO A 1107 -16.98 -17.84 -25.31
CA PRO A 1107 -15.57 -17.67 -25.00
C PRO A 1107 -15.33 -16.47 -24.06
N TYR A 1108 -14.45 -16.67 -23.07
CA TYR A 1108 -13.95 -15.60 -22.20
C TYR A 1108 -12.65 -15.04 -22.76
N HIS A 1109 -12.69 -13.80 -23.26
CA HIS A 1109 -11.63 -13.22 -24.07
C HIS A 1109 -11.24 -11.80 -23.63
N LYS A 1110 -10.00 -11.38 -23.93
CA LYS A 1110 -9.46 -10.03 -23.65
C LYS A 1110 -8.70 -9.48 -24.85
N VAL A 1111 -8.51 -8.16 -24.92
CA VAL A 1111 -7.70 -7.53 -25.98
C VAL A 1111 -6.39 -7.04 -25.38
N MET A 1112 -5.28 -7.48 -25.97
CA MET A 1112 -3.93 -7.00 -25.67
C MET A 1112 -3.38 -6.23 -26.87
N MET A 1113 -2.79 -5.07 -26.62
CA MET A 1113 -2.16 -4.20 -27.61
C MET A 1113 -0.65 -4.37 -27.53
N THR A 1114 -0.01 -4.83 -28.60
CA THR A 1114 1.41 -5.21 -28.62
C THR A 1114 2.28 -4.36 -29.56
N GLY A 1115 1.70 -3.38 -30.26
CA GLY A 1115 2.40 -2.50 -31.20
C GLY A 1115 1.94 -1.05 -31.10
N GLU A 1116 2.77 -0.13 -31.59
CA GLU A 1116 2.55 1.33 -31.49
C GLU A 1116 1.46 1.85 -32.44
N GLU A 1117 1.01 1.02 -33.38
CA GLU A 1117 -0.05 1.36 -34.32
C GLU A 1117 -1.44 1.24 -33.68
N ASN A 1118 -2.30 2.20 -34.00
CA ASN A 1118 -3.71 2.13 -33.59
C ASN A 1118 -4.37 0.93 -34.27
N ARG A 1119 -5.08 0.11 -33.48
CA ARG A 1119 -5.90 -0.98 -34.01
C ARG A 1119 -7.34 -0.51 -34.16
N TYR A 1120 -7.90 -0.72 -35.36
CA TYR A 1120 -9.31 -0.51 -35.64
C TYR A 1120 -9.98 -1.85 -35.83
N SER A 1121 -11.13 -2.06 -35.19
CA SER A 1121 -11.95 -3.25 -35.37
C SER A 1121 -13.41 -2.88 -35.57
N ILE A 1122 -14.11 -3.78 -36.24
CA ILE A 1122 -15.55 -3.71 -36.46
C ILE A 1122 -16.13 -5.09 -36.16
N GLY A 1123 -17.22 -5.12 -35.42
CA GLY A 1123 -17.98 -6.32 -35.12
C GLY A 1123 -19.44 -6.15 -35.51
N LEU A 1124 -20.04 -7.22 -36.04
CA LEU A 1124 -21.47 -7.33 -36.28
C LEU A 1124 -22.04 -8.26 -35.21
N PHE A 1125 -23.02 -7.76 -34.47
CA PHE A 1125 -23.60 -8.41 -33.30
C PHE A 1125 -25.09 -8.66 -33.56
N SER A 1126 -25.52 -9.92 -33.58
CA SER A 1126 -26.91 -10.29 -33.75
C SER A 1126 -27.62 -10.37 -32.39
N ILE A 1127 -28.48 -9.42 -32.12
CA ILE A 1127 -29.13 -9.18 -30.82
C ILE A 1127 -30.59 -9.62 -30.89
N PRO A 1128 -31.14 -10.32 -29.89
CA PRO A 1128 -32.58 -10.60 -29.84
C PRO A 1128 -33.43 -9.33 -29.99
N LYS A 1129 -34.51 -9.44 -30.75
CA LYS A 1129 -35.52 -8.38 -30.84
C LYS A 1129 -36.14 -8.17 -29.45
N SER A 1130 -36.43 -6.91 -29.14
CA SER A 1130 -37.11 -6.56 -27.88
C SER A 1130 -38.44 -7.33 -27.77
N GLY A 1131 -38.67 -7.97 -26.63
CA GLY A 1131 -39.84 -8.81 -26.37
C GLY A 1131 -39.73 -10.27 -26.82
N TYR A 1132 -38.65 -10.67 -27.50
CA TYR A 1132 -38.37 -12.08 -27.79
C TYR A 1132 -37.87 -12.79 -26.53
N ILE A 1133 -38.53 -13.90 -26.17
CA ILE A 1133 -38.18 -14.71 -24.99
C ILE A 1133 -37.24 -15.83 -25.44
N ILE A 1134 -36.03 -15.84 -24.88
CA ILE A 1134 -35.06 -16.91 -25.09
C ILE A 1134 -35.49 -18.09 -24.21
N LYS A 1135 -35.74 -19.25 -24.85
CA LYS A 1135 -36.07 -20.53 -24.21
C LYS A 1135 -35.31 -21.65 -24.93
N ALA A 1136 -34.81 -22.64 -24.17
CA ALA A 1136 -34.23 -23.85 -24.74
C ALA A 1136 -35.30 -24.71 -25.44
N PRO A 1137 -35.06 -25.21 -26.66
CA PRO A 1137 -35.90 -26.21 -27.32
C PRO A 1137 -36.08 -27.46 -26.44
N ASP A 1138 -37.25 -28.08 -26.51
CA ASP A 1138 -37.56 -29.24 -25.69
C ASP A 1138 -36.62 -30.43 -26.01
N GLU A 1139 -36.09 -30.52 -27.24
CA GLU A 1139 -35.09 -31.51 -27.66
C GLU A 1139 -33.71 -31.38 -26.99
N MET A 1140 -33.39 -30.22 -26.42
CA MET A 1140 -32.12 -29.97 -25.75
C MET A 1140 -32.18 -30.26 -24.25
N VAL A 1141 -33.32 -30.77 -23.77
CA VAL A 1141 -33.57 -31.13 -22.37
C VAL A 1141 -33.90 -32.62 -22.31
N ASP A 1142 -32.98 -33.40 -21.75
CA ASP A 1142 -33.11 -34.85 -21.58
C ASP A 1142 -32.59 -35.30 -20.21
N GLU A 1143 -32.59 -36.60 -19.91
CA GLU A 1143 -32.13 -37.13 -18.62
C GLU A 1143 -30.64 -36.83 -18.35
N ASP A 1144 -29.82 -36.79 -19.41
CA ASP A 1144 -28.37 -36.51 -19.32
C ASP A 1144 -28.09 -34.99 -19.32
N HIS A 1145 -29.03 -34.17 -19.82
CA HIS A 1145 -28.93 -32.71 -19.91
C HIS A 1145 -30.19 -32.04 -19.36
N PRO A 1146 -30.36 -31.96 -18.03
CA PRO A 1146 -31.50 -31.29 -17.43
C PRO A 1146 -31.54 -29.81 -17.83
N LEU A 1147 -32.72 -29.19 -17.78
CA LEU A 1147 -32.87 -27.78 -18.07
C LEU A 1147 -31.93 -26.98 -17.17
N LEU A 1148 -31.07 -26.14 -17.77
CA LEU A 1148 -30.10 -25.29 -17.08
C LEU A 1148 -30.59 -23.84 -16.98
N PHE A 1149 -31.42 -23.40 -17.93
CA PHE A 1149 -31.86 -22.02 -18.05
C PHE A 1149 -33.39 -21.90 -18.27
N LYS A 1150 -34.09 -21.22 -17.35
CA LYS A 1150 -35.49 -20.79 -17.45
C LYS A 1150 -35.67 -19.77 -18.58
N PRO A 1151 -36.86 -19.72 -19.23
CA PRO A 1151 -37.16 -18.72 -20.25
C PRO A 1151 -36.98 -17.29 -19.76
N PHE A 1152 -36.37 -16.42 -20.57
CA PHE A 1152 -36.12 -15.03 -20.17
C PHE A 1152 -36.09 -14.03 -21.33
N ASP A 1153 -36.36 -12.75 -21.03
CA ASP A 1153 -36.20 -11.63 -21.96
C ASP A 1153 -34.76 -11.09 -21.92
N HIS A 1154 -34.13 -10.97 -23.08
CA HIS A 1154 -32.72 -10.55 -23.21
C HIS A 1154 -32.46 -9.13 -22.73
N ILE A 1155 -33.37 -8.18 -22.99
CA ILE A 1155 -33.20 -6.79 -22.57
C ILE A 1155 -33.26 -6.71 -21.04
N LYS A 1156 -34.19 -7.43 -20.41
CA LYS A 1156 -34.25 -7.52 -18.94
C LYS A 1156 -33.04 -8.24 -18.35
N PHE A 1157 -32.52 -9.25 -19.05
CA PHE A 1157 -31.26 -9.87 -18.67
C PHE A 1157 -30.10 -8.88 -18.75
N LEU A 1158 -30.01 -8.03 -19.78
CA LEU A 1158 -28.99 -6.99 -19.83
C LEU A 1158 -29.12 -6.02 -18.65
N ASP A 1159 -30.34 -5.60 -18.31
CA ASP A 1159 -30.58 -4.75 -17.13
C ASP A 1159 -30.11 -5.42 -15.83
N PHE A 1160 -30.42 -6.71 -15.64
CA PHE A 1160 -29.91 -7.49 -14.51
C PHE A 1160 -28.40 -7.64 -14.57
N TYR A 1161 -27.83 -7.99 -15.72
CA TYR A 1161 -26.40 -8.22 -15.91
C TYR A 1161 -25.59 -6.98 -15.53
N TYR A 1162 -26.09 -5.80 -15.87
CA TYR A 1162 -25.46 -4.54 -15.50
C TYR A 1162 -25.88 -4.01 -14.12
N SER A 1163 -26.87 -4.63 -13.46
CA SER A 1163 -27.13 -4.38 -12.04
C SER A 1163 -25.96 -4.85 -11.17
N GLU A 1164 -25.96 -4.44 -9.90
CA GLU A 1164 -24.99 -4.91 -8.91
C GLU A 1164 -25.07 -6.44 -8.76
N ALA A 1165 -26.28 -7.00 -8.67
CA ALA A 1165 -26.52 -8.44 -8.52
C ALA A 1165 -26.01 -9.26 -9.72
N GLY A 1166 -26.12 -8.73 -10.93
CA GLY A 1166 -25.60 -9.38 -12.13
C GLY A 1166 -24.07 -9.31 -12.23
N ARG A 1167 -23.46 -8.18 -11.84
CA ARG A 1167 -22.00 -8.01 -11.86
C ARG A 1167 -21.27 -8.75 -10.73
N SER A 1168 -21.93 -9.00 -9.60
CA SER A 1168 -21.39 -9.83 -8.51
C SER A 1168 -21.51 -11.33 -8.78
N SER A 1169 -22.24 -11.72 -9.83
CA SER A 1169 -22.46 -13.12 -10.16
C SER A 1169 -21.35 -13.65 -11.09
N PRO A 1170 -20.59 -14.69 -10.68
CA PRO A 1170 -19.57 -15.32 -11.52
C PRO A 1170 -20.15 -16.00 -12.77
N ALA A 1171 -21.47 -16.28 -12.77
CA ALA A 1171 -22.21 -16.81 -13.91
C ALA A 1171 -23.56 -16.08 -14.00
N ALA A 1172 -23.52 -14.81 -14.42
CA ALA A 1172 -24.69 -13.93 -14.39
C ALA A 1172 -25.93 -14.47 -15.14
N LEU A 1173 -25.73 -15.22 -16.24
CA LEU A 1173 -26.82 -15.89 -16.94
C LEU A 1173 -27.50 -16.93 -16.05
N LYS A 1174 -26.71 -17.81 -15.42
CA LYS A 1174 -27.20 -18.83 -14.47
C LYS A 1174 -27.83 -18.19 -13.23
N ALA A 1175 -27.32 -17.06 -12.76
CA ALA A 1175 -27.94 -16.36 -11.63
C ALA A 1175 -29.27 -15.69 -11.98
N TYR A 1176 -29.42 -15.20 -13.21
CA TYR A 1176 -30.65 -14.56 -13.66
C TYR A 1176 -31.75 -15.57 -13.97
N CYS A 1177 -31.40 -16.58 -14.75
CA CYS A 1177 -32.35 -17.51 -15.32
C CYS A 1177 -31.98 -18.98 -15.07
N GLY A 1178 -31.17 -19.31 -14.07
CA GLY A 1178 -30.88 -20.72 -13.73
C GLY A 1178 -32.14 -21.50 -13.40
N ALA A 1179 -32.24 -22.71 -13.97
CA ALA A 1179 -33.32 -23.68 -13.71
C ALA A 1179 -33.35 -24.14 -12.26
#